data_AF-A0AA36NG31-F1
#
_entry.id   AF-A0AA36NG31-F1
#
_cell.length_a   1.000
_cell.length_b   1.000
_cell.length_c   1.000
_cell.angle_alpha   90.00
_cell.angle_beta   90.00
_cell.angle_gamma   90.00
#
_symmetry.space_group_name_H-M   'P 1'
#
loop_
_entity.id
_entity.type
_entity.pdbx_description
1 polymer ?
#
loop_
_entity_poly.entity_id
_entity_poly.type
_entity_poly.pdbx_seq_one_letter_code
_entity_poly.pdbx_strand_id
1 'polypeptide(L)'
;MSDDTKDAFAALFDEAFMQMMVDCQQLAGDTCDVTGLAESMIQVGNTLKNSFEACPMGCTHPPANCKDFWMAFESNPVALRNKCALTNNWPGVCTVFLRELQVRVADDTWELPVMCRLIDPGLNLERMPRCKVLAQMTAVNRLTLHDGGCAFSTRDECISNLCDVYSQFTWRMQPRNLIPERFKMPFDDSYVIQGCEGLVPLDMYNRRDECPKRLDILGFCDCLCPAMPDVVMLGVTDCPTIVDEYLMFGRLGVSNMTFDSLCETELCDAFNTQRLKPACRDTKLPGTMECIGMQIPKVMPEMSPCPWRNHSGEENIMECLNGHRCDIVKEGWYCCERHRGRAKCPLELPVMCDTLCSGITEYCCRTEGECTPRACPVILQRDLVYKQDTTTSTTTTPEGRDGNLGDQGLVLRLPQGSWAWLLVLVPLTGGLVLCCYVRRRNHKVDMEQENGDVSMGLQLDTFGFFHAYKAENRAREETRPRICIVMSELPDTRPLGLELVELRVVRVHPWGKKHGWQVGDIIVDIAGQKVTTFEELWERIQMERNRPPVRFTVERWNIATTAEEERAADLRDENVALQRKKRQLEEDREQRSKSRVASKTMMASTEPSGPRTLGPNALPGMAHGWDDEYEEDDDFSYYSDDDSRLQTFQSTSSFPTGNFKSRFTTAFQVLVKEDPKEKTPEKPDSEKPEPVFPQDLERRTFHKDKVVFTRDVWGRSVVKVMNPTKRSPD
;
A
#
# COMPACT_ATOMS: atom_id res chain seq x y z
N MET A 1 39.96 -16.79 -24.85
CA MET A 1 39.40 -15.46 -24.53
C MET A 1 40.21 -14.40 -25.26
N SER A 2 39.60 -13.57 -26.11
CA SER A 2 40.30 -12.46 -26.79
C SER A 2 40.44 -11.25 -25.86
N ASP A 3 41.18 -10.23 -26.29
CA ASP A 3 41.25 -8.97 -25.54
C ASP A 3 39.91 -8.21 -25.59
N ASP A 4 39.19 -8.21 -26.72
CA ASP A 4 37.81 -7.66 -26.78
C ASP A 4 36.87 -8.31 -25.75
N THR A 5 37.03 -9.61 -25.49
CA THR A 5 36.27 -10.32 -24.45
C THR A 5 36.63 -9.84 -23.04
N LYS A 6 37.88 -9.44 -22.81
CA LYS A 6 38.32 -8.88 -21.51
C LYS A 6 37.71 -7.50 -21.31
N ASP A 7 37.84 -6.61 -22.28
CA ASP A 7 37.38 -5.23 -22.19
C ASP A 7 35.85 -5.16 -22.06
N ALA A 8 35.12 -6.00 -22.80
CA ALA A 8 33.66 -6.07 -22.73
C ALA A 8 33.12 -6.69 -21.42
N PHE A 9 33.93 -7.50 -20.72
CA PHE A 9 33.62 -8.00 -19.37
C PHE A 9 34.06 -7.00 -18.29
N ALA A 10 35.17 -6.29 -18.51
CA ALA A 10 35.64 -5.19 -17.67
C ALA A 10 34.65 -4.00 -17.62
N ALA A 11 33.81 -3.85 -18.66
CA ALA A 11 32.70 -2.90 -18.71
C ALA A 11 31.43 -3.35 -17.93
N LEU A 12 31.43 -4.58 -17.39
CA LEU A 12 30.35 -5.16 -16.56
C LEU A 12 30.83 -5.50 -15.13
N PHE A 13 32.14 -5.66 -14.93
CA PHE A 13 32.80 -6.13 -13.70
C PHE A 13 34.22 -5.57 -13.61
N ASP A 14 34.78 -5.40 -12.40
CA ASP A 14 36.17 -4.96 -12.23
C ASP A 14 37.25 -5.94 -12.77
N GLU A 15 38.47 -5.42 -12.96
CA GLU A 15 39.66 -6.17 -13.38
C GLU A 15 40.02 -7.33 -12.42
N ALA A 16 39.71 -7.19 -11.12
CA ALA A 16 39.98 -8.21 -10.12
C ALA A 16 39.12 -9.47 -10.32
N PHE A 17 37.82 -9.30 -10.59
CA PHE A 17 36.92 -10.40 -10.89
C PHE A 17 37.22 -11.04 -12.26
N MET A 18 37.65 -10.22 -13.22
CA MET A 18 38.25 -10.66 -14.48
C MET A 18 39.44 -11.60 -14.27
N GLN A 19 40.40 -11.24 -13.41
CA GLN A 19 41.56 -12.09 -13.15
C GLN A 19 41.16 -13.42 -12.50
N MET A 20 40.23 -13.41 -11.53
CA MET A 20 39.73 -14.65 -10.91
C MET A 20 39.08 -15.60 -11.91
N MET A 21 38.41 -15.08 -12.95
CA MET A 21 37.85 -15.88 -14.04
C MET A 21 38.93 -16.47 -14.95
N VAL A 22 39.96 -15.67 -15.29
CA VAL A 22 41.11 -16.12 -16.08
C VAL A 22 41.89 -17.22 -15.36
N ASP A 23 42.17 -17.04 -14.06
CA ASP A 23 42.84 -18.04 -13.22
C ASP A 23 42.00 -19.31 -13.09
N CYS A 24 40.68 -19.17 -12.97
CA CYS A 24 39.75 -20.31 -13.00
C CYS A 24 39.84 -21.09 -14.33
N GLN A 25 39.83 -20.42 -15.48
CA GLN A 25 39.96 -21.07 -16.79
C GLN A 25 41.29 -21.81 -16.94
N GLN A 26 42.40 -21.21 -16.48
CA GLN A 26 43.73 -21.84 -16.52
C GLN A 26 43.81 -23.11 -15.66
N LEU A 27 43.20 -23.10 -14.47
CA LEU A 27 43.26 -24.22 -13.54
C LEU A 27 42.22 -25.33 -13.84
N ALA A 28 41.08 -25.00 -14.45
CA ALA A 28 40.04 -25.97 -14.80
C ALA A 28 40.30 -26.70 -16.13
N GLY A 29 41.14 -26.12 -17.00
CA GLY A 29 41.56 -26.68 -18.29
C GLY A 29 40.45 -26.77 -19.35
N ASP A 30 40.82 -27.19 -20.56
CA ASP A 30 39.96 -27.15 -21.77
C ASP A 30 38.67 -28.00 -21.66
N THR A 31 38.59 -28.93 -20.71
CA THR A 31 37.36 -29.67 -20.39
C THR A 31 36.26 -28.81 -19.77
N CYS A 32 36.63 -27.63 -19.25
CA CYS A 32 35.75 -26.71 -18.54
C CYS A 32 35.65 -25.38 -19.30
N ASP A 33 34.47 -25.19 -19.89
CA ASP A 33 34.15 -24.05 -20.75
C ASP A 33 33.79 -22.81 -19.92
N VAL A 34 34.78 -22.26 -19.22
CA VAL A 34 34.67 -21.00 -18.48
C VAL A 34 34.61 -19.82 -19.46
N THR A 35 35.31 -19.93 -20.60
CA THR A 35 35.31 -18.91 -21.67
C THR A 35 33.93 -18.77 -22.30
N GLY A 36 33.25 -19.86 -22.68
CA GLY A 36 31.88 -19.80 -23.21
C GLY A 36 30.84 -19.30 -22.19
N LEU A 37 31.06 -19.56 -20.89
CA LEU A 37 30.27 -18.94 -19.82
C LEU A 37 30.48 -17.41 -19.79
N ALA A 38 31.74 -16.95 -19.87
CA ALA A 38 32.08 -15.54 -19.92
C ALA A 38 31.48 -14.83 -21.13
N GLU A 39 31.62 -15.40 -22.33
CA GLU A 39 31.05 -14.87 -23.57
C GLU A 39 29.52 -14.78 -23.49
N SER A 40 28.85 -15.80 -22.90
CA SER A 40 27.42 -15.76 -22.63
C SER A 40 27.01 -14.66 -21.63
N MET A 41 27.79 -14.43 -20.56
CA MET A 41 27.55 -13.36 -19.60
C MET A 41 27.70 -11.97 -20.23
N ILE A 42 28.76 -11.76 -21.02
CA ILE A 42 29.03 -10.50 -21.72
C ILE A 42 27.91 -10.19 -22.71
N GLN A 43 27.54 -11.18 -23.55
CA GLN A 43 26.50 -10.99 -24.56
C GLN A 43 25.16 -10.61 -23.94
N VAL A 44 24.73 -11.33 -22.89
CA VAL A 44 23.44 -11.08 -22.22
C VAL A 44 23.48 -9.80 -21.40
N GLY A 45 24.56 -9.57 -20.64
CA GLY A 45 24.77 -8.38 -19.82
C GLY A 45 24.77 -7.10 -20.64
N ASN A 46 25.54 -7.04 -21.73
CA ASN A 46 25.56 -5.88 -22.64
C ASN A 46 24.24 -5.73 -23.41
N THR A 47 23.56 -6.82 -23.78
CA THR A 47 22.23 -6.73 -24.41
C THR A 47 21.18 -6.12 -23.48
N LEU A 48 21.24 -6.44 -22.17
CA LEU A 48 20.35 -5.84 -21.17
C LEU A 48 20.75 -4.40 -20.83
N LYS A 49 22.04 -4.13 -20.58
CA LYS A 49 22.57 -2.78 -20.30
C LYS A 49 22.17 -1.81 -21.41
N ASN A 50 22.45 -2.15 -22.67
CA ASN A 50 22.06 -1.34 -23.83
C ASN A 50 20.53 -1.19 -23.96
N SER A 51 19.74 -2.18 -23.51
CA SER A 51 18.27 -2.11 -23.52
C SER A 51 17.70 -1.16 -22.45
N PHE A 52 18.35 -1.08 -21.29
CA PHE A 52 17.99 -0.13 -20.22
C PHE A 52 18.50 1.29 -20.50
N GLU A 53 19.73 1.43 -21.01
CA GLU A 53 20.31 2.72 -21.41
C GLU A 53 19.54 3.36 -22.58
N ALA A 54 19.16 2.58 -23.59
CA ALA A 54 18.34 3.07 -24.71
C ALA A 54 16.88 3.39 -24.33
N CYS A 55 16.46 3.09 -23.10
CA CYS A 55 15.12 3.37 -22.59
C CYS A 55 15.11 3.56 -21.06
N PRO A 56 15.43 4.78 -20.56
CA PRO A 56 15.29 5.08 -19.14
C PRO A 56 13.84 5.07 -18.66
N MET A 57 12.89 5.42 -19.54
CA MET A 57 11.45 5.55 -19.25
C MET A 57 10.60 5.27 -20.50
N GLY A 58 9.32 4.92 -20.30
CA GLY A 58 8.29 4.93 -21.35
C GLY A 58 8.21 3.70 -22.26
N CYS A 59 9.09 2.71 -22.13
CA CYS A 59 9.01 1.43 -22.85
C CYS A 59 8.85 0.22 -21.90
N THR A 60 8.76 -0.97 -22.49
CA THR A 60 8.61 -2.25 -21.78
C THR A 60 9.63 -3.27 -22.28
N HIS A 61 10.21 -4.04 -21.36
CA HIS A 61 11.25 -5.03 -21.65
C HIS A 61 10.64 -6.44 -21.62
N PRO A 62 10.92 -7.31 -22.61
CA PRO A 62 10.40 -8.67 -22.62
C PRO A 62 11.07 -9.51 -21.51
N PRO A 63 10.31 -10.23 -20.66
CA PRO A 63 10.87 -11.07 -19.60
C PRO A 63 11.84 -12.15 -20.07
N ALA A 64 11.80 -12.51 -21.36
CA ALA A 64 12.78 -13.42 -21.97
C ALA A 64 14.23 -12.96 -21.75
N ASN A 65 14.54 -11.66 -21.92
CA ASN A 65 15.91 -11.16 -21.78
C ASN A 65 16.42 -11.31 -20.34
N CYS A 66 15.55 -11.11 -19.35
CA CYS A 66 15.89 -11.30 -17.94
C CYS A 66 15.95 -12.78 -17.53
N LYS A 67 15.13 -13.64 -18.14
CA LYS A 67 15.29 -15.08 -18.02
C LYS A 67 16.65 -15.55 -18.58
N ASP A 68 17.08 -15.00 -19.71
CA ASP A 68 18.39 -15.29 -20.30
C ASP A 68 19.54 -14.83 -19.37
N PHE A 69 19.36 -13.73 -18.63
CA PHE A 69 20.26 -13.30 -17.56
C PHE A 69 20.27 -14.27 -16.37
N TRP A 70 19.10 -14.66 -15.83
CA TRP A 70 19.04 -15.66 -14.76
C TRP A 70 19.62 -17.02 -15.20
N MET A 71 19.53 -17.38 -16.48
CA MET A 71 20.23 -18.54 -17.02
C MET A 71 21.76 -18.32 -17.08
N ALA A 72 22.25 -17.19 -17.62
CA ALA A 72 23.68 -16.92 -17.75
C ALA A 72 24.40 -16.73 -16.39
N PHE A 73 23.76 -16.08 -15.42
CA PHE A 73 24.38 -15.64 -14.17
C PHE A 73 24.07 -16.53 -12.94
N GLU A 74 22.99 -17.33 -12.95
CA GLU A 74 22.71 -18.30 -11.88
C GLU A 74 22.80 -19.76 -12.34
N SER A 75 22.16 -20.10 -13.47
CA SER A 75 21.95 -21.51 -13.87
C SER A 75 23.18 -22.12 -14.55
N ASN A 76 23.75 -21.44 -15.55
CA ASN A 76 24.90 -21.88 -16.33
C ASN A 76 26.17 -22.04 -15.47
N PRO A 77 26.49 -21.16 -14.49
CA PRO A 77 27.66 -21.35 -13.63
C PRO A 77 27.53 -22.58 -12.71
N VAL A 78 26.33 -22.86 -12.20
CA VAL A 78 26.04 -24.08 -11.43
C VAL A 78 26.10 -25.33 -12.32
N ALA A 79 25.58 -25.26 -13.55
CA ALA A 79 25.69 -26.34 -14.52
C ALA A 79 27.15 -26.63 -14.91
N LEU A 80 27.97 -25.60 -15.13
CA LEU A 80 29.40 -25.71 -15.40
C LEU A 80 30.14 -26.37 -14.22
N ARG A 81 29.89 -25.91 -12.99
CA ARG A 81 30.43 -26.54 -11.77
C ARG A 81 30.07 -28.03 -11.70
N ASN A 82 28.81 -28.37 -11.92
CA ASN A 82 28.35 -29.76 -11.84
C ASN A 82 28.95 -30.64 -12.95
N LYS A 83 29.09 -30.12 -14.18
CA LYS A 83 29.75 -30.78 -15.31
C LYS A 83 31.24 -31.05 -15.01
N CYS A 84 31.92 -30.08 -14.41
CA CYS A 84 33.36 -30.14 -14.14
C CYS A 84 33.74 -30.82 -12.82
N ALA A 85 32.86 -30.86 -11.82
CA ALA A 85 33.12 -31.60 -10.58
C ALA A 85 33.31 -33.12 -10.82
N LEU A 86 32.70 -33.66 -11.88
CA LEU A 86 32.80 -35.07 -12.29
C LEU A 86 34.21 -35.50 -12.75
N THR A 87 35.12 -34.57 -13.02
CA THR A 87 36.53 -34.86 -13.35
C THR A 87 37.47 -34.77 -12.15
N ASN A 88 36.93 -34.64 -10.93
CA ASN A 88 37.64 -34.43 -9.65
C ASN A 88 38.51 -33.14 -9.57
N ASN A 89 38.56 -32.32 -10.62
CA ASN A 89 39.55 -31.24 -10.76
C ASN A 89 38.97 -29.81 -10.58
N TRP A 90 37.78 -29.64 -9.99
CA TRP A 90 37.19 -28.29 -9.82
C TRP A 90 38.06 -27.40 -8.92
N PRO A 91 38.67 -26.31 -9.43
CA PRO A 91 39.65 -25.55 -8.65
C PRO A 91 39.04 -24.75 -7.49
N GLY A 92 39.84 -24.54 -6.44
CA GLY A 92 39.50 -23.62 -5.35
C GLY A 92 39.20 -22.20 -5.86
N VAL A 93 40.02 -21.70 -6.80
CA VAL A 93 39.83 -20.38 -7.44
C VAL A 93 38.48 -20.29 -8.16
N CYS A 94 38.08 -21.31 -8.91
CA CYS A 94 36.76 -21.36 -9.54
C CYS A 94 35.61 -21.36 -8.52
N THR A 95 35.83 -21.91 -7.32
CA THR A 95 34.84 -21.85 -6.24
C THR A 95 34.73 -20.46 -5.64
N VAL A 96 35.84 -19.71 -5.53
CA VAL A 96 35.84 -18.29 -5.15
C VAL A 96 35.16 -17.46 -6.24
N PHE A 97 35.55 -17.60 -7.51
CA PHE A 97 34.89 -16.91 -8.65
C PHE A 97 33.37 -17.09 -8.65
N LEU A 98 32.86 -18.32 -8.48
CA LEU A 98 31.42 -18.55 -8.41
C LEU A 98 30.74 -17.95 -7.17
N ARG A 99 31.46 -17.85 -6.04
CA ARG A 99 30.95 -17.17 -4.85
C ARG A 99 30.86 -15.66 -5.08
N GLU A 100 31.92 -15.04 -5.60
CA GLU A 100 31.93 -13.60 -5.85
C GLU A 100 30.95 -13.21 -6.98
N LEU A 101 30.72 -14.10 -7.95
CA LEU A 101 29.63 -13.97 -8.92
C LEU A 101 28.27 -13.91 -8.23
N GLN A 102 28.00 -14.84 -7.29
CA GLN A 102 26.75 -14.87 -6.52
C GLN A 102 26.61 -13.65 -5.60
N VAL A 103 27.72 -13.16 -5.01
CA VAL A 103 27.72 -11.90 -4.24
C VAL A 103 27.34 -10.73 -5.14
N ARG A 104 27.90 -10.61 -6.36
CA ARG A 104 27.53 -9.54 -7.30
C ARG A 104 26.10 -9.64 -7.80
N VAL A 105 25.61 -10.84 -8.16
CA VAL A 105 24.21 -11.04 -8.56
C VAL A 105 23.22 -10.76 -7.41
N ALA A 106 23.65 -10.94 -6.16
CA ALA A 106 22.91 -10.56 -4.97
C ALA A 106 22.99 -9.06 -4.64
N ASP A 107 24.03 -8.35 -5.11
CA ASP A 107 24.25 -6.92 -4.85
C ASP A 107 23.03 -6.08 -5.26
N ASP A 108 22.62 -5.23 -4.33
CA ASP A 108 21.44 -4.35 -4.44
C ASP A 108 21.78 -3.01 -5.12
N THR A 109 23.06 -2.73 -5.40
CA THR A 109 23.51 -1.55 -6.16
C THR A 109 23.60 -1.81 -7.67
N TRP A 110 23.77 -3.06 -8.09
CA TRP A 110 23.96 -3.40 -9.51
C TRP A 110 22.65 -3.34 -10.29
N GLU A 111 22.57 -2.47 -11.30
CA GLU A 111 21.33 -2.23 -12.05
C GLU A 111 20.75 -3.48 -12.73
N LEU A 112 21.60 -4.32 -13.33
CA LEU A 112 21.16 -5.48 -14.12
C LEU A 112 20.31 -6.50 -13.31
N PRO A 113 20.77 -7.05 -12.17
CA PRO A 113 19.92 -7.93 -11.38
C PRO A 113 18.71 -7.18 -10.82
N VAL A 114 18.85 -5.95 -10.32
CA VAL A 114 17.70 -5.21 -9.72
C VAL A 114 16.60 -4.97 -10.75
N MET A 115 16.93 -4.51 -11.96
CA MET A 115 15.96 -4.35 -13.05
C MET A 115 15.35 -5.69 -13.48
N CYS A 116 16.15 -6.75 -13.57
CA CYS A 116 15.61 -8.07 -13.91
C CYS A 116 14.78 -8.72 -12.78
N ARG A 117 14.98 -8.34 -11.51
CA ARG A 117 14.10 -8.69 -10.39
C ARG A 117 12.75 -7.95 -10.47
N LEU A 118 12.65 -6.81 -11.17
CA LEU A 118 11.37 -6.14 -11.46
C LEU A 118 10.63 -6.77 -12.65
N ILE A 119 11.36 -7.10 -13.72
CA ILE A 119 10.79 -7.57 -15.00
C ILE A 119 10.47 -9.08 -14.97
N ASP A 120 11.30 -9.88 -14.31
CA ASP A 120 11.09 -11.31 -14.03
C ASP A 120 11.33 -11.59 -12.53
N PRO A 121 10.35 -11.25 -11.66
CA PRO A 121 10.44 -11.44 -10.21
C PRO A 121 10.37 -12.92 -9.77
N GLY A 122 10.38 -13.86 -10.72
CA GLY A 122 10.23 -15.29 -10.48
C GLY A 122 8.82 -15.70 -10.06
N LEU A 123 8.69 -16.95 -9.61
CA LEU A 123 7.46 -17.44 -9.01
C LEU A 123 7.20 -16.75 -7.66
N ASN A 124 5.92 -16.55 -7.34
CA ASN A 124 5.44 -15.95 -6.09
C ASN A 124 6.01 -14.56 -5.74
N LEU A 125 6.65 -13.86 -6.69
CA LEU A 125 7.38 -12.60 -6.47
C LEU A 125 8.58 -12.72 -5.50
N GLU A 126 9.15 -13.92 -5.33
CA GLU A 126 10.22 -14.18 -4.35
C GLU A 126 11.51 -13.38 -4.59
N ARG A 127 11.77 -12.94 -5.82
CA ARG A 127 12.97 -12.15 -6.19
C ARG A 127 12.78 -10.64 -6.07
N MET A 128 11.57 -10.18 -5.76
CA MET A 128 11.16 -8.78 -5.84
C MET A 128 12.03 -7.87 -4.96
N PRO A 129 12.64 -6.79 -5.50
CA PRO A 129 13.46 -5.89 -4.70
C PRO A 129 12.58 -5.05 -3.77
N ARG A 130 13.13 -4.58 -2.65
CA ARG A 130 12.46 -3.59 -1.79
C ARG A 130 12.63 -2.19 -2.38
N CYS A 131 11.76 -1.26 -1.99
CA CYS A 131 11.83 0.14 -2.43
C CYS A 131 13.20 0.79 -2.14
N LYS A 132 13.81 0.46 -0.98
CA LYS A 132 15.19 0.86 -0.67
C LYS A 132 16.16 0.42 -1.78
N VAL A 133 16.20 -0.87 -2.11
CA VAL A 133 17.10 -1.44 -3.14
C VAL A 133 16.99 -0.68 -4.46
N LEU A 134 15.77 -0.43 -4.94
CA LEU A 134 15.56 0.37 -6.16
C LEU A 134 16.12 1.79 -6.01
N ALA A 135 15.93 2.43 -4.85
CA ALA A 135 16.43 3.78 -4.59
C ALA A 135 17.97 3.83 -4.52
N GLN A 136 18.62 2.85 -3.87
CA GLN A 136 20.08 2.73 -3.81
C GLN A 136 20.66 2.56 -5.22
N MET A 137 20.15 1.59 -5.98
CA MET A 137 20.54 1.36 -7.37
C MET A 137 20.32 2.61 -8.26
N THR A 138 19.22 3.32 -8.08
CA THR A 138 18.90 4.51 -8.89
C THR A 138 19.75 5.73 -8.51
N ALA A 139 20.28 5.81 -7.29
CA ALA A 139 21.29 6.80 -6.89
C ALA A 139 22.68 6.43 -7.43
N VAL A 140 23.17 5.21 -7.13
CA VAL A 140 24.54 4.76 -7.42
C VAL A 140 24.88 4.77 -8.92
N ASN A 141 23.92 4.48 -9.80
CA ASN A 141 24.16 4.45 -11.25
C ASN A 141 23.95 5.84 -11.92
N ARG A 142 24.08 6.93 -11.15
CA ARG A 142 23.87 8.31 -11.60
C ARG A 142 24.92 9.25 -10.99
N LEU A 143 25.20 10.36 -11.69
CA LEU A 143 26.01 11.44 -11.13
C LEU A 143 25.22 12.10 -10.00
N THR A 144 25.71 11.98 -8.78
CA THR A 144 25.15 12.55 -7.56
C THR A 144 26.25 13.32 -6.78
N LEU A 145 26.27 13.31 -5.45
CA LEU A 145 27.31 13.97 -4.66
C LEU A 145 28.63 13.19 -4.64
N HIS A 146 28.56 11.85 -4.67
CA HIS A 146 29.72 10.95 -4.51
C HIS A 146 30.82 11.14 -5.58
N ASP A 147 30.46 11.24 -6.87
CA ASP A 147 31.41 11.17 -7.99
C ASP A 147 32.13 12.51 -8.27
N GLY A 148 32.93 12.95 -7.30
CA GLY A 148 33.81 14.11 -7.43
C GLY A 148 33.22 15.44 -6.97
N GLY A 149 32.08 15.43 -6.26
CA GLY A 149 31.50 16.64 -5.65
C GLY A 149 30.76 17.53 -6.64
N CYS A 150 29.59 17.06 -7.12
CA CYS A 150 28.73 17.76 -8.07
C CYS A 150 29.43 18.19 -9.36
N ALA A 151 29.91 17.20 -10.13
CA ALA A 151 30.58 17.37 -11.41
C ALA A 151 29.72 18.01 -12.55
N PHE A 152 28.53 18.53 -12.24
CA PHE A 152 27.70 19.29 -13.18
C PHE A 152 28.39 20.61 -13.55
N SER A 153 28.52 20.87 -14.85
CA SER A 153 29.10 22.12 -15.36
C SER A 153 28.19 23.32 -15.11
N THR A 154 26.89 23.09 -14.93
CA THR A 154 25.89 24.14 -14.72
C THR A 154 24.80 23.73 -13.73
N ARG A 155 24.15 24.75 -13.15
CA ARG A 155 22.93 24.62 -12.33
C ARG A 155 21.80 23.86 -13.04
N ASP A 156 21.55 24.19 -14.29
CA ASP A 156 20.42 23.64 -15.03
C ASP A 156 20.67 22.18 -15.46
N GLU A 157 21.93 21.79 -15.64
CA GLU A 157 22.37 20.39 -15.80
C GLU A 157 22.12 19.58 -14.51
N CYS A 158 22.49 20.12 -13.34
CA CYS A 158 22.17 19.51 -12.04
C CYS A 158 20.66 19.29 -11.87
N ILE A 159 19.85 20.32 -12.16
CA ILE A 159 18.38 20.25 -12.07
C ILE A 159 17.83 19.21 -13.04
N SER A 160 18.28 19.20 -14.31
CA SER A 160 17.80 18.22 -15.29
C SER A 160 18.18 16.79 -14.90
N ASN A 161 19.41 16.56 -14.44
CA ASN A 161 19.86 15.25 -14.00
C ASN A 161 19.01 14.74 -12.84
N LEU A 162 18.80 15.52 -11.77
CA LEU A 162 17.95 15.11 -10.65
C LEU A 162 16.50 14.83 -11.09
N CYS A 163 15.96 15.62 -12.02
CA CYS A 163 14.64 15.35 -12.61
C CYS A 163 14.59 14.06 -13.44
N ASP A 164 15.66 13.71 -14.15
CA ASP A 164 15.83 12.41 -14.81
C ASP A 164 15.92 11.25 -13.81
N VAL A 165 16.69 11.39 -12.71
CA VAL A 165 16.80 10.36 -11.66
C VAL A 165 15.44 10.13 -11.00
N TYR A 166 14.73 11.19 -10.60
CA TYR A 166 13.43 11.07 -9.93
C TYR A 166 12.34 10.46 -10.81
N SER A 167 12.23 10.90 -12.07
CA SER A 167 11.24 10.36 -13.00
C SER A 167 11.53 8.90 -13.37
N GLN A 168 12.79 8.49 -13.50
CA GLN A 168 13.18 7.08 -13.66
C GLN A 168 12.84 6.24 -12.43
N PHE A 169 13.15 6.73 -11.22
CA PHE A 169 12.83 6.03 -9.97
C PHE A 169 11.33 5.74 -9.86
N THR A 170 10.48 6.75 -10.12
CA THR A 170 9.02 6.59 -10.10
C THR A 170 8.50 5.72 -11.24
N TRP A 171 9.08 5.79 -12.44
CA TRP A 171 8.73 4.87 -13.52
C TRP A 171 8.99 3.41 -13.11
N ARG A 172 10.13 3.15 -12.46
CA ARG A 172 10.59 1.83 -12.01
C ARG A 172 9.88 1.32 -10.75
N MET A 173 9.33 2.20 -9.89
CA MET A 173 8.61 1.79 -8.66
C MET A 173 7.27 1.07 -8.92
N GLN A 174 6.82 1.04 -10.18
CA GLN A 174 5.66 0.31 -10.67
C GLN A 174 6.14 -0.72 -11.72
N PRO A 175 6.38 -1.99 -11.36
CA PRO A 175 6.97 -3.00 -12.27
C PRO A 175 6.15 -3.20 -13.55
N ARG A 176 4.82 -3.01 -13.46
CA ARG A 176 3.88 -3.00 -14.58
C ARG A 176 4.31 -2.06 -15.72
N ASN A 177 4.99 -0.96 -15.42
CA ASN A 177 5.48 -0.01 -16.43
C ASN A 177 6.64 -0.57 -17.26
N LEU A 178 7.43 -1.48 -16.69
CA LEU A 178 8.56 -2.14 -17.37
C LEU A 178 8.13 -3.39 -18.16
N ILE A 179 6.87 -3.85 -18.04
CA ILE A 179 6.40 -5.14 -18.55
C ILE A 179 5.40 -4.98 -19.72
N PRO A 180 5.59 -5.66 -20.87
CA PRO A 180 4.69 -5.54 -22.02
C PRO A 180 3.26 -5.98 -21.69
N GLU A 181 2.25 -5.32 -22.25
CA GLU A 181 0.82 -5.50 -21.91
C GLU A 181 0.38 -6.97 -21.76
N ARG A 182 0.77 -7.82 -22.71
CA ARG A 182 0.52 -9.27 -22.76
C ARG A 182 1.08 -10.08 -21.57
N PHE A 183 1.92 -9.48 -20.73
CA PHE A 183 2.61 -10.10 -19.60
C PHE A 183 2.37 -9.35 -18.28
N LYS A 184 1.53 -8.31 -18.23
CA LYS A 184 1.38 -7.46 -17.02
C LYS A 184 0.79 -8.18 -15.80
N MET A 185 0.11 -9.32 -15.97
CA MET A 185 -0.26 -10.18 -14.84
C MET A 185 1.01 -10.71 -14.15
N PRO A 186 1.19 -10.52 -12.83
CA PRO A 186 0.12 -10.39 -11.83
C PRO A 186 -0.22 -8.95 -11.39
N PHE A 187 0.46 -7.92 -11.89
CA PHE A 187 0.38 -6.54 -11.38
C PHE A 187 -0.84 -5.76 -11.91
N ASP A 188 -1.65 -5.20 -11.01
CA ASP A 188 -2.64 -4.16 -11.33
C ASP A 188 -2.00 -2.76 -11.46
N ASP A 189 -2.77 -1.77 -11.89
CA ASP A 189 -2.32 -0.39 -12.10
C ASP A 189 -1.95 0.37 -10.81
N SER A 190 -2.34 -0.14 -9.65
CA SER A 190 -2.00 0.45 -8.33
C SER A 190 -0.82 -0.23 -7.65
N TYR A 191 -0.32 -1.35 -8.19
CA TYR A 191 0.79 -2.09 -7.58
C TYR A 191 2.10 -1.30 -7.60
N VAL A 192 2.64 -1.08 -6.41
CA VAL A 192 3.90 -0.36 -6.16
C VAL A 192 4.80 -1.23 -5.29
N ILE A 193 6.12 -1.11 -5.46
CA ILE A 193 7.12 -1.88 -4.71
C ILE A 193 6.96 -1.68 -3.20
N GLN A 194 7.09 -2.76 -2.43
CA GLN A 194 7.04 -2.72 -0.97
C GLN A 194 8.05 -1.70 -0.40
N GLY A 195 7.54 -0.74 0.37
CA GLY A 195 8.29 0.36 0.96
C GLY A 195 8.29 1.68 0.18
N CYS A 196 7.64 1.74 -1.00
CA CYS A 196 7.44 2.94 -1.82
C CYS A 196 6.01 3.52 -1.69
N GLU A 197 5.14 2.93 -0.86
CA GLU A 197 3.72 3.27 -0.76
C GLU A 197 3.51 4.74 -0.33
N GLY A 198 4.42 5.28 0.48
CA GLY A 198 4.43 6.67 0.92
C GLY A 198 4.78 7.71 -0.16
N LEU A 199 5.16 7.27 -1.36
CA LEU A 199 5.51 8.13 -2.50
C LEU A 199 4.35 8.34 -3.48
N VAL A 200 3.47 7.34 -3.59
CA VAL A 200 2.36 7.31 -4.56
C VAL A 200 1.43 8.53 -4.48
N PRO A 201 1.06 9.05 -3.28
CA PRO A 201 0.13 10.17 -3.18
C PRO A 201 0.66 11.52 -3.67
N LEU A 202 1.97 11.65 -3.92
CA LEU A 202 2.63 12.96 -3.93
C LEU A 202 2.61 13.68 -5.30
N ASP A 203 2.26 12.99 -6.40
CA ASP A 203 2.20 13.42 -7.83
C ASP A 203 3.50 14.07 -8.42
N MET A 204 4.40 14.57 -7.57
CA MET A 204 5.62 15.35 -7.80
C MET A 204 6.73 14.70 -8.66
N TYR A 205 6.43 13.53 -9.22
CA TYR A 205 7.31 12.72 -10.06
C TYR A 205 6.71 12.40 -11.43
N ASN A 206 5.38 12.49 -11.57
CA ASN A 206 4.67 12.20 -12.81
C ASN A 206 4.85 13.30 -13.87
N ARG A 207 5.41 14.46 -13.48
CA ARG A 207 5.51 15.68 -14.30
C ARG A 207 6.92 16.25 -14.30
N ARG A 208 7.70 15.89 -15.32
CA ARG A 208 9.07 16.39 -15.54
C ARG A 208 9.13 17.91 -15.70
N ASP A 209 8.06 18.55 -16.16
CA ASP A 209 7.93 20.00 -16.37
C ASP A 209 7.64 20.80 -15.08
N GLU A 210 7.09 20.15 -14.05
CA GLU A 210 6.94 20.74 -12.71
C GLU A 210 8.21 20.54 -11.86
N CYS A 211 8.99 19.50 -12.14
CA CYS A 211 10.19 19.13 -11.39
C CYS A 211 11.23 20.27 -11.18
N PRO A 212 11.59 21.12 -12.17
CA PRO A 212 12.51 22.26 -11.98
C PRO A 212 12.02 23.34 -10.98
N LYS A 213 10.77 23.28 -10.53
CA LYS A 213 10.18 24.21 -9.55
C LYS A 213 10.27 23.67 -8.12
N ARG A 214 10.70 22.41 -7.93
CA ARG A 214 10.73 21.75 -6.62
C ARG A 214 11.88 22.29 -5.76
N LEU A 215 11.55 22.68 -4.54
CA LEU A 215 12.47 23.39 -3.65
C LEU A 215 13.52 22.50 -2.96
N ASP A 216 13.36 21.19 -2.99
CA ASP A 216 14.39 20.21 -2.60
C ASP A 216 15.49 20.10 -3.66
N ILE A 217 15.13 20.00 -4.94
CA ILE A 217 16.05 20.00 -6.09
C ILE A 217 16.80 21.33 -6.19
N LEU A 218 16.10 22.46 -6.04
CA LEU A 218 16.75 23.78 -5.98
C LEU A 218 17.66 23.90 -4.75
N GLY A 219 17.22 23.43 -3.59
CA GLY A 219 18.06 23.35 -2.39
C GLY A 219 19.34 22.54 -2.59
N PHE A 220 19.25 21.40 -3.27
CA PHE A 220 20.39 20.56 -3.60
C PHE A 220 21.36 21.28 -4.53
N CYS A 221 20.92 21.73 -5.71
CA CYS A 221 21.79 22.31 -6.73
C CYS A 221 22.37 23.68 -6.34
N ASP A 222 21.57 24.55 -5.70
CA ASP A 222 21.99 25.94 -5.40
C ASP A 222 22.82 26.05 -4.11
N CYS A 223 22.75 25.05 -3.21
CA CYS A 223 23.33 25.15 -1.87
C CYS A 223 24.13 23.95 -1.41
N LEU A 224 23.63 22.73 -1.59
CA LEU A 224 24.32 21.54 -1.08
C LEU A 224 25.47 21.16 -2.00
N CYS A 225 25.25 21.20 -3.31
CA CYS A 225 26.28 20.89 -4.31
C CYS A 225 27.58 21.70 -4.12
N PRO A 226 27.54 23.05 -4.00
CA PRO A 226 28.73 23.88 -3.77
C PRO A 226 29.40 23.71 -2.38
N ALA A 227 28.96 22.74 -1.56
CA ALA A 227 29.44 22.48 -0.21
C ALA A 227 29.94 21.05 0.02
N MET A 228 29.47 20.09 -0.79
CA MET A 228 29.80 18.68 -0.57
C MET A 228 31.29 18.31 -0.71
N PRO A 229 32.15 19.03 -1.44
CA PRO A 229 33.61 18.82 -1.35
C PRO A 229 34.17 18.96 0.08
N ASP A 230 33.56 19.79 0.94
CA ASP A 230 33.96 19.93 2.35
C ASP A 230 33.59 18.68 3.19
N VAL A 231 32.49 17.99 2.82
CA VAL A 231 31.93 16.82 3.54
C VAL A 231 32.68 15.53 3.22
N VAL A 232 33.17 15.37 1.98
CA VAL A 232 33.87 14.16 1.51
C VAL A 232 35.24 13.97 2.18
N MET A 233 35.83 15.03 2.74
CA MET A 233 37.20 15.05 3.30
C MET A 233 37.42 14.23 4.58
N LEU A 234 36.38 13.61 5.14
CA LEU A 234 36.39 13.04 6.49
C LEU A 234 36.68 11.53 6.57
N GLY A 235 36.94 10.87 5.43
CA GLY A 235 37.52 9.52 5.39
C GLY A 235 36.59 8.36 5.75
N VAL A 236 35.29 8.61 5.98
CA VAL A 236 34.27 7.55 6.00
C VAL A 236 33.89 7.25 4.55
N THR A 237 34.30 6.09 4.05
CA THR A 237 34.27 5.74 2.62
C THR A 237 32.88 5.78 1.99
N ASP A 238 31.85 5.46 2.76
CA ASP A 238 30.50 5.17 2.22
C ASP A 238 29.50 6.33 2.47
N CYS A 239 29.90 7.36 3.24
CA CYS A 239 28.98 8.44 3.63
C CYS A 239 28.34 9.17 2.45
N PRO A 240 29.04 9.55 1.36
CA PRO A 240 28.43 10.36 0.29
C PRO A 240 27.26 9.63 -0.40
N THR A 241 27.36 8.32 -0.59
CA THR A 241 26.28 7.49 -1.16
C THR A 241 25.09 7.40 -0.22
N ILE A 242 25.34 7.22 1.08
CA ILE A 242 24.29 7.23 2.12
C ILE A 242 23.61 8.61 2.22
N VAL A 243 24.39 9.69 2.03
CA VAL A 243 23.89 11.07 1.92
C VAL A 243 22.96 11.20 0.72
N ASP A 244 23.43 10.82 -0.47
CA ASP A 244 22.66 10.87 -1.72
C ASP A 244 21.33 10.12 -1.62
N GLU A 245 21.37 8.84 -1.25
CA GLU A 245 20.20 7.99 -1.06
C GLU A 245 19.14 8.66 -0.18
N TYR A 246 19.53 9.04 1.04
CA TYR A 246 18.60 9.58 2.02
C TYR A 246 18.11 10.97 1.65
N LEU A 247 18.97 11.85 1.12
CA LEU A 247 18.58 13.18 0.66
C LEU A 247 17.56 13.11 -0.47
N MET A 248 17.79 12.24 -1.45
CA MET A 248 16.92 12.09 -2.61
C MET A 248 15.62 11.36 -2.26
N PHE A 249 15.69 10.23 -1.56
CA PHE A 249 14.56 9.30 -1.45
C PHE A 249 14.09 9.03 -0.03
N GLY A 250 15.01 8.92 0.95
CA GLY A 250 14.68 8.63 2.34
C GLY A 250 13.77 9.71 2.96
N ARG A 251 14.13 10.97 2.75
CA ARG A 251 13.36 12.16 3.21
C ARG A 251 11.97 12.28 2.56
N LEU A 252 11.74 11.65 1.42
CA LEU A 252 10.44 11.65 0.72
C LEU A 252 9.54 10.47 1.15
N GLY A 253 10.07 9.53 1.95
CA GLY A 253 9.31 8.46 2.59
C GLY A 253 9.69 7.04 2.18
N VAL A 254 10.84 6.81 1.53
CA VAL A 254 11.33 5.44 1.25
C VAL A 254 11.66 4.73 2.55
N SER A 255 10.97 3.61 2.82
CA SER A 255 11.14 2.89 4.08
C SER A 255 12.55 2.27 4.23
N ASN A 256 13.02 2.18 5.48
CA ASN A 256 14.32 1.60 5.87
C ASN A 256 15.56 2.32 5.30
N MET A 257 15.37 3.51 4.71
CA MET A 257 16.45 4.40 4.29
C MET A 257 16.78 5.37 5.44
N THR A 258 17.70 4.93 6.29
CA THR A 258 18.24 5.68 7.44
C THR A 258 19.70 6.03 7.19
N PHE A 259 20.13 7.14 7.74
CA PHE A 259 21.53 7.56 7.77
C PHE A 259 22.35 6.73 8.77
N ASP A 260 23.68 6.82 8.65
CA ASP A 260 24.58 6.51 9.77
C ASP A 260 24.81 7.76 10.64
N SER A 261 25.00 7.55 11.95
CA SER A 261 25.19 8.62 12.94
C SER A 261 26.47 9.45 12.79
N LEU A 262 27.51 8.91 12.14
CA LEU A 262 28.71 9.67 11.80
C LEU A 262 28.40 10.64 10.66
N CYS A 263 27.84 10.14 9.57
CA CYS A 263 27.42 10.99 8.45
C CYS A 263 26.39 12.04 8.90
N GLU A 264 25.50 11.70 9.86
CA GLU A 264 24.42 12.57 10.36
C GLU A 264 24.97 13.93 10.80
N THR A 265 26.00 13.92 11.64
CA THR A 265 26.60 15.14 12.18
C THR A 265 27.12 16.05 11.05
N GLU A 266 27.85 15.47 10.10
CA GLU A 266 28.54 16.20 9.03
C GLU A 266 27.57 16.77 7.98
N LEU A 267 26.53 16.03 7.60
CA LEU A 267 25.45 16.56 6.77
C LEU A 267 24.78 17.76 7.47
N CYS A 268 24.53 17.63 8.77
CA CYS A 268 23.80 18.61 9.53
C CYS A 268 24.61 19.89 9.80
N ASP A 269 25.93 19.80 9.96
CA ASP A 269 26.81 20.97 10.04
C ASP A 269 27.13 21.59 8.67
N ALA A 270 27.17 20.80 7.59
CA ALA A 270 27.14 21.34 6.23
C ALA A 270 25.87 22.16 6.00
N PHE A 271 24.69 21.63 6.34
CA PHE A 271 23.39 22.33 6.24
C PHE A 271 23.37 23.63 7.06
N ASN A 272 23.84 23.55 8.32
CA ASN A 272 23.96 24.72 9.21
C ASN A 272 24.91 25.79 8.66
N THR A 273 25.96 25.40 7.93
CA THR A 273 26.90 26.32 7.27
C THR A 273 26.29 26.93 6.01
N GLN A 274 25.61 26.13 5.18
CA GLN A 274 25.05 26.61 3.91
C GLN A 274 23.84 27.53 4.09
N ARG A 275 22.97 27.30 5.08
CA ARG A 275 21.77 28.13 5.32
C ARG A 275 22.06 29.62 5.58
N LEU A 276 23.31 29.95 5.93
CA LEU A 276 23.77 31.32 6.17
C LEU A 276 24.26 32.03 4.89
N LYS A 277 24.50 31.29 3.79
CA LYS A 277 24.87 31.89 2.49
C LYS A 277 23.66 32.58 1.85
N PRO A 278 23.80 33.78 1.23
CA PRO A 278 22.66 34.50 0.64
C PRO A 278 21.85 33.73 -0.39
N ALA A 279 22.49 32.87 -1.21
CA ALA A 279 21.82 32.00 -2.18
C ALA A 279 20.88 30.95 -1.55
N CYS A 280 21.06 30.67 -0.26
CA CYS A 280 20.40 29.59 0.47
C CYS A 280 19.36 30.07 1.48
N ARG A 281 19.07 31.37 1.46
CA ARG A 281 18.08 31.98 2.36
C ARG A 281 16.66 31.51 2.04
N ASP A 282 16.34 31.39 0.75
CA ASP A 282 14.98 31.13 0.28
C ASP A 282 14.63 29.62 0.24
N THR A 283 15.66 28.76 0.16
CA THR A 283 15.53 27.29 0.29
C THR A 283 15.27 26.85 1.73
N LYS A 284 15.53 27.73 2.70
CA LYS A 284 15.30 27.54 4.16
C LYS A 284 15.90 26.24 4.67
N LEU A 285 17.20 26.05 4.40
CA LEU A 285 17.92 24.88 4.89
C LEU A 285 17.87 24.77 6.42
N PRO A 286 17.72 23.55 6.97
CA PRO A 286 17.73 23.27 8.41
C PRO A 286 19.05 23.69 9.06
N GLY A 287 19.02 24.06 10.35
CA GLY A 287 20.21 24.03 11.19
C GLY A 287 20.54 22.60 11.62
N THR A 288 21.63 22.44 12.39
CA THR A 288 22.13 21.12 12.80
C THR A 288 21.04 20.30 13.51
N MET A 289 20.22 20.94 14.35
CA MET A 289 19.20 20.26 15.14
C MET A 289 17.88 19.98 14.38
N GLU A 290 17.46 20.85 13.46
CA GLU A 290 16.40 20.49 12.50
C GLU A 290 16.82 19.26 11.69
N CYS A 291 18.07 19.22 11.27
CA CYS A 291 18.62 18.15 10.44
C CYS A 291 18.67 16.80 11.17
N ILE A 292 19.15 16.76 12.42
CA ILE A 292 19.09 15.59 13.32
C ILE A 292 17.63 15.16 13.60
N GLY A 293 16.68 16.10 13.52
CA GLY A 293 15.24 15.81 13.59
C GLY A 293 14.70 15.08 12.36
N MET A 294 15.28 15.27 11.17
CA MET A 294 14.76 14.68 9.91
C MET A 294 14.90 13.16 9.85
N GLN A 295 15.91 12.60 10.52
CA GLN A 295 16.29 11.19 10.34
C GLN A 295 15.30 10.20 10.94
N ILE A 296 14.27 10.68 11.62
CA ILE A 296 13.44 9.91 12.53
C ILE A 296 12.20 9.42 11.76
N PRO A 297 12.12 8.15 11.32
CA PRO A 297 11.06 7.68 10.43
C PRO A 297 9.72 7.43 11.15
N LYS A 298 9.57 8.03 12.34
CA LYS A 298 8.49 7.82 13.30
C LYS A 298 7.81 9.11 13.76
N VAL A 299 8.28 10.28 13.31
CA VAL A 299 7.41 11.47 13.30
C VAL A 299 6.26 11.10 12.35
N MET A 300 5.05 11.02 12.90
CA MET A 300 4.05 10.03 12.46
C MET A 300 3.66 10.19 10.98
N PRO A 301 3.40 9.10 10.23
CA PRO A 301 3.10 9.16 8.79
C PRO A 301 1.82 9.94 8.43
N GLU A 302 0.94 10.18 9.42
CA GLU A 302 -0.28 11.00 9.31
C GLU A 302 -0.04 12.49 9.58
N MET A 303 1.13 12.88 10.12
CA MET A 303 1.33 14.21 10.70
C MET A 303 2.13 15.14 9.78
N SER A 304 1.77 16.43 9.87
CA SER A 304 2.29 17.47 9.00
C SER A 304 3.83 17.56 9.03
N PRO A 305 4.48 17.87 7.90
CA PRO A 305 5.94 17.87 7.73
C PRO A 305 6.76 18.70 8.71
N CYS A 306 6.11 19.62 9.44
CA CYS A 306 6.69 20.31 10.59
C CYS A 306 5.79 20.03 11.80
N PRO A 307 6.07 19.00 12.62
CA PRO A 307 5.17 18.54 13.68
C PRO A 307 4.83 19.64 14.69
N TRP A 308 5.75 20.59 14.89
CA TRP A 308 5.63 21.70 15.82
C TRP A 308 4.63 22.79 15.42
N ARG A 309 3.97 22.64 14.27
CA ARG A 309 2.76 23.42 13.95
C ARG A 309 1.55 22.97 14.75
N ASN A 310 1.59 21.75 15.30
CA ASN A 310 0.55 21.16 16.12
C ASN A 310 1.07 20.96 17.56
N HIS A 311 0.20 21.17 18.54
CA HIS A 311 0.46 20.75 19.92
C HIS A 311 0.31 19.23 20.09
N SER A 312 0.81 18.69 21.19
CA SER A 312 0.70 17.27 21.56
C SER A 312 -0.74 16.76 21.72
N GLY A 313 -1.69 17.66 22.02
CA GLY A 313 -3.08 17.35 22.34
C GLY A 313 -3.34 17.08 23.83
N GLU A 314 -2.30 17.11 24.69
CA GLU A 314 -2.40 16.86 26.12
C GLU A 314 -1.74 17.99 26.93
N GLU A 315 -2.36 18.34 28.07
CA GLU A 315 -1.84 19.35 28.99
C GLU A 315 -0.52 18.89 29.64
N ASN A 316 0.48 19.77 29.69
CA ASN A 316 1.82 19.56 30.24
C ASN A 316 2.64 18.44 29.57
N ILE A 317 2.12 17.76 28.54
CA ILE A 317 2.84 16.71 27.79
C ILE A 317 3.43 17.31 26.52
N MET A 318 4.75 17.36 26.40
CA MET A 318 5.43 17.67 25.14
C MET A 318 5.87 16.38 24.43
N GLU A 319 5.90 16.40 23.09
CA GLU A 319 6.39 15.29 22.28
C GLU A 319 7.78 15.66 21.74
N CYS A 320 8.76 14.79 21.91
CA CYS A 320 10.12 14.99 21.44
C CYS A 320 10.31 14.45 20.02
N LEU A 321 11.38 14.85 19.34
CA LEU A 321 11.66 14.48 17.95
C LEU A 321 11.75 12.97 17.74
N ASN A 322 12.25 12.21 18.72
CA ASN A 322 12.26 10.73 18.67
C ASN A 322 10.89 10.05 18.92
N GLY A 323 9.81 10.81 19.12
CA GLY A 323 8.47 10.29 19.47
C GLY A 323 8.28 9.96 20.96
N HIS A 324 9.25 10.27 21.82
CA HIS A 324 9.08 10.18 23.27
C HIS A 324 8.15 11.30 23.78
N ARG A 325 7.39 11.04 24.85
CA ARG A 325 6.46 12.01 25.44
C ARG A 325 6.92 12.34 26.85
N CYS A 326 7.28 13.60 27.07
CA CYS A 326 7.80 14.10 28.34
C CYS A 326 6.71 14.87 29.09
N ASP A 327 6.54 14.58 30.37
CA ASP A 327 5.70 15.36 31.28
C ASP A 327 6.49 16.54 31.86
N ILE A 328 6.11 17.76 31.53
CA ILE A 328 6.80 19.00 31.93
C ILE A 328 6.75 19.23 33.45
N VAL A 329 5.75 18.69 34.16
CA VAL A 329 5.59 18.81 35.61
C VAL A 329 6.42 17.75 36.35
N LYS A 330 6.51 16.52 35.82
CA LYS A 330 7.25 15.42 36.45
C LYS A 330 8.74 15.39 36.07
N GLU A 331 9.04 15.63 34.80
CA GLU A 331 10.36 15.43 34.19
C GLU A 331 11.03 16.76 33.83
N GLY A 332 10.25 17.82 33.67
CA GLY A 332 10.74 19.17 33.41
C GLY A 332 10.99 19.46 31.92
N TRP A 333 11.10 20.76 31.62
CA TRP A 333 11.32 21.27 30.27
C TRP A 333 12.56 20.71 29.56
N TYR A 334 13.57 20.22 30.28
CA TYR A 334 14.81 19.68 29.72
C TYR A 334 14.68 18.22 29.24
N CYS A 335 13.56 17.54 29.47
CA CYS A 335 13.41 16.12 29.14
C CYS A 335 13.64 15.83 27.64
N CYS A 336 13.19 16.71 26.74
CA CYS A 336 13.42 16.52 25.30
C CYS A 336 14.88 16.77 24.84
N GLU A 337 15.74 17.40 25.65
CA GLU A 337 17.16 17.58 25.35
C GLU A 337 17.86 16.23 25.08
N ARG A 338 17.48 15.18 25.82
CA ARG A 338 17.98 13.80 25.67
C ARG A 338 17.28 12.99 24.57
N HIS A 339 16.32 13.60 23.88
CA HIS A 339 15.39 12.96 22.96
C HIS A 339 15.31 13.68 21.61
N ARG A 340 16.47 14.22 21.18
CA ARG A 340 16.71 14.98 19.94
C ARG A 340 16.02 16.35 19.85
N GLY A 341 15.51 16.89 20.95
CA GLY A 341 14.77 18.15 21.00
C GLY A 341 13.26 17.96 20.85
N ARG A 342 12.50 19.06 20.82
CA ARG A 342 11.04 19.07 20.87
C ARG A 342 10.43 18.94 19.46
N ALA A 343 9.48 18.02 19.28
CA ALA A 343 8.65 17.88 18.08
C ALA A 343 7.34 18.67 18.18
N LYS A 344 6.65 18.59 19.33
CA LYS A 344 5.39 19.29 19.59
C LYS A 344 5.44 19.94 20.96
N CYS A 345 4.87 21.14 21.05
CA CYS A 345 4.61 21.79 22.32
C CYS A 345 3.37 21.20 23.02
N PRO A 346 3.21 21.39 24.34
CA PRO A 346 2.02 20.92 25.06
C PRO A 346 0.78 21.75 24.72
N LEU A 347 -0.41 21.27 25.09
CA LEU A 347 -1.69 21.89 24.73
C LEU A 347 -1.81 23.35 25.22
N GLU A 348 -1.30 23.66 26.41
CA GLU A 348 -1.41 24.97 27.04
C GLU A 348 -0.39 26.02 26.55
N LEU A 349 0.62 25.61 25.79
CA LEU A 349 1.65 26.48 25.20
C LEU A 349 1.88 26.10 23.73
N PRO A 350 0.83 26.11 22.88
CA PRO A 350 0.79 25.34 21.64
C PRO A 350 1.75 25.82 20.56
N VAL A 351 2.21 27.08 20.62
CA VAL A 351 3.10 27.66 19.60
C VAL A 351 4.56 27.35 19.93
N MET A 352 5.21 26.58 19.06
CA MET A 352 6.68 26.54 19.04
C MET A 352 7.21 27.79 18.36
N CYS A 353 8.03 28.57 19.07
CA CYS A 353 8.63 29.81 18.60
C CYS A 353 9.88 29.56 17.77
N ASP A 354 10.27 30.55 16.95
CA ASP A 354 11.56 30.60 16.24
C ASP A 354 12.76 30.89 17.16
N THR A 355 12.53 31.00 18.48
CA THR A 355 13.53 31.32 19.51
C THR A 355 13.90 30.10 20.34
N LEU A 356 15.19 29.83 20.54
CA LEU A 356 15.68 28.84 21.50
C LEU A 356 15.41 29.28 22.95
N CYS A 357 14.98 28.33 23.79
CA CYS A 357 14.68 28.53 25.21
C CYS A 357 15.72 27.88 26.14
N SER A 358 16.22 26.70 25.76
CA SER A 358 17.15 25.91 26.57
C SER A 358 18.21 25.26 25.68
N GLY A 359 19.47 25.29 26.15
CA GLY A 359 20.60 24.69 25.45
C GLY A 359 20.79 25.23 24.02
N ILE A 360 21.29 24.37 23.14
CA ILE A 360 21.47 24.62 21.70
C ILE A 360 20.38 23.96 20.84
N THR A 361 19.38 23.31 21.44
CA THR A 361 18.48 22.37 20.75
C THR A 361 16.99 22.63 20.95
N GLU A 362 16.58 23.32 22.02
CA GLU A 362 15.16 23.42 22.39
C GLU A 362 14.55 24.77 22.06
N TYR A 363 13.64 24.78 21.09
CA TYR A 363 12.77 25.93 20.82
C TYR A 363 11.74 26.16 21.94
N CYS A 364 11.43 27.43 22.20
CA CYS A 364 10.41 27.81 23.17
C CYS A 364 9.01 27.32 22.77
N CYS A 365 8.23 26.92 23.77
CA CYS A 365 6.78 26.79 23.67
C CYS A 365 6.14 28.00 24.36
N ARG A 366 5.14 28.61 23.73
CA ARG A 366 4.49 29.87 24.16
C ARG A 366 3.00 29.87 23.80
N THR A 367 2.24 30.82 24.35
CA THR A 367 0.86 31.06 23.91
C THR A 367 0.82 31.79 22.56
N GLU A 368 -0.34 31.83 21.91
CA GLU A 368 -0.49 32.52 20.63
C GLU A 368 -0.26 34.03 20.77
N GLY A 369 0.65 34.57 19.96
CA GLY A 369 1.01 36.00 19.95
C GLY A 369 2.18 36.40 20.86
N GLU A 370 2.65 35.52 21.76
CA GLU A 370 3.83 35.79 22.62
C GLU A 370 5.17 35.78 21.86
N CYS A 371 5.23 35.15 20.69
CA CYS A 371 6.44 35.02 19.89
C CYS A 371 6.14 34.87 18.39
N THR A 372 7.16 35.03 17.55
CA THR A 372 7.11 34.60 16.14
C THR A 372 7.11 33.06 16.07
N PRO A 373 6.08 32.42 15.48
CA PRO A 373 6.04 30.97 15.33
C PRO A 373 7.21 30.47 14.48
N ARG A 374 7.79 29.33 14.87
CA ARG A 374 8.91 28.68 14.18
C ARG A 374 8.52 28.40 12.73
N ALA A 375 9.26 28.96 11.79
CA ALA A 375 9.01 28.71 10.38
C ALA A 375 9.08 27.20 10.11
N CYS A 376 8.27 26.72 9.17
CA CYS A 376 8.43 25.36 8.66
C CYS A 376 9.47 25.41 7.53
N PRO A 377 10.66 24.78 7.67
CA PRO A 377 11.63 24.66 6.60
C PRO A 377 10.94 24.11 5.36
N VAL A 378 11.09 24.83 4.26
CA VAL A 378 10.50 24.45 2.97
C VAL A 378 10.95 23.05 2.59
N ILE A 379 12.23 22.74 2.75
CA ILE A 379 12.80 21.42 2.42
C ILE A 379 12.22 20.24 3.25
N LEU A 380 11.49 20.49 4.34
CA LEU A 380 10.76 19.44 5.08
C LEU A 380 9.33 19.24 4.56
N GLN A 381 8.76 20.23 3.88
CA GLN A 381 7.38 20.16 3.40
C GLN A 381 7.25 19.06 2.34
N ARG A 382 6.24 18.20 2.52
CA ARG A 382 5.97 17.07 1.61
C ARG A 382 5.31 17.56 0.31
N ASP A 383 4.61 18.70 0.38
CA ASP A 383 3.81 19.28 -0.69
C ASP A 383 4.50 20.53 -1.27
N LEU A 384 5.52 20.34 -2.12
CA LEU A 384 6.37 21.40 -2.65
C LEU A 384 6.12 21.75 -4.13
N VAL A 385 4.85 21.93 -4.49
CA VAL A 385 4.53 22.80 -5.63
C VAL A 385 4.74 24.24 -5.18
N TYR A 386 5.69 24.95 -5.81
CA TYR A 386 5.83 26.40 -5.61
C TYR A 386 4.56 27.09 -6.12
N LYS A 387 3.60 27.33 -5.23
CA LYS A 387 2.38 28.08 -5.52
C LYS A 387 2.78 29.53 -5.79
N GLN A 388 3.00 29.84 -7.07
CA GLN A 388 3.47 31.14 -7.51
C GLN A 388 2.37 32.17 -7.18
N ASP A 389 2.64 33.07 -6.23
CA ASP A 389 1.67 34.05 -5.73
C ASP A 389 1.15 34.89 -6.89
N THR A 390 -0.09 34.63 -7.29
CA THR A 390 -0.66 35.06 -8.58
C THR A 390 -1.07 36.53 -8.51
N THR A 391 -0.05 37.38 -8.53
CA THR A 391 -0.11 38.81 -8.23
C THR A 391 -0.50 39.65 -9.45
N THR A 392 -1.67 39.39 -10.02
CA THR A 392 -2.39 40.39 -10.83
C THR A 392 -3.89 40.16 -10.82
N SER A 393 -4.64 41.26 -10.86
CA SER A 393 -6.07 41.30 -10.50
C SER A 393 -7.03 41.22 -11.68
N THR A 394 -8.31 41.06 -11.34
CA THR A 394 -9.50 41.48 -12.12
C THR A 394 -10.07 40.50 -13.15
N THR A 395 -11.15 39.81 -12.75
CA THR A 395 -12.48 39.95 -13.40
C THR A 395 -13.56 39.53 -12.38
N THR A 396 -14.77 40.10 -12.49
CA THR A 396 -15.82 40.06 -11.47
C THR A 396 -16.87 38.97 -11.69
N THR A 397 -17.17 38.19 -10.65
CA THR A 397 -18.47 37.47 -10.46
C THR A 397 -18.77 37.36 -8.95
N PRO A 398 -20.04 37.51 -8.51
CA PRO A 398 -20.43 37.53 -7.09
C PRO A 398 -20.67 36.14 -6.47
N GLU A 399 -20.98 36.15 -5.17
CA GLU A 399 -20.85 35.08 -4.17
C GLU A 399 -21.78 33.85 -4.29
N GLY A 400 -21.36 32.76 -3.64
CA GLY A 400 -22.03 31.44 -3.65
C GLY A 400 -22.22 30.76 -2.28
N ARG A 401 -22.21 31.51 -1.16
CA ARG A 401 -22.76 31.11 0.16
C ARG A 401 -22.18 29.84 0.83
N ASP A 402 -21.10 30.01 1.60
CA ASP A 402 -20.68 29.04 2.61
C ASP A 402 -21.63 29.04 3.84
N GLY A 403 -21.82 27.87 4.45
CA GLY A 403 -22.60 27.68 5.67
C GLY A 403 -21.72 27.31 6.85
N ASN A 404 -21.62 28.20 7.84
CA ASN A 404 -20.80 27.99 9.03
C ASN A 404 -21.56 27.11 10.05
N LEU A 405 -21.02 25.93 10.38
CA LEU A 405 -21.69 24.90 11.18
C LEU A 405 -20.77 24.54 12.37
N GLY A 406 -21.00 25.18 13.51
CA GLY A 406 -20.21 24.99 14.72
C GLY A 406 -20.71 23.82 15.58
N ASP A 407 -19.77 23.08 16.18
CA ASP A 407 -20.05 21.93 17.03
C ASP A 407 -20.94 22.26 18.24
N GLN A 408 -21.92 21.39 18.50
CA GLN A 408 -22.61 21.32 19.79
C GLN A 408 -22.59 19.88 20.29
N GLY A 409 -21.81 19.62 21.34
CA GLY A 409 -21.70 18.30 21.97
C GLY A 409 -23.01 17.84 22.60
N LEU A 410 -23.33 16.55 22.45
CA LEU A 410 -24.56 15.93 22.95
C LEU A 410 -24.60 15.84 24.49
N VAL A 411 -25.12 16.89 25.14
CA VAL A 411 -25.37 16.90 26.59
C VAL A 411 -26.62 16.09 26.94
N LEU A 412 -26.48 14.77 27.09
CA LEU A 412 -27.56 13.88 27.55
C LEU A 412 -27.95 14.18 29.01
N ARG A 413 -28.98 15.01 29.21
CA ARG A 413 -29.66 15.16 30.50
C ARG A 413 -30.61 14.00 30.76
N LEU A 414 -30.08 12.91 31.33
CA LEU A 414 -30.89 11.83 31.90
C LEU A 414 -31.79 12.36 33.04
N PRO A 415 -33.05 11.88 33.17
CA PRO A 415 -33.98 12.37 34.18
C PRO A 415 -33.51 12.02 35.60
N GLN A 416 -33.83 12.90 36.56
CA GLN A 416 -33.52 12.68 37.99
C GLN A 416 -34.21 11.40 38.48
N GLY A 417 -33.42 10.51 39.10
CA GLY A 417 -33.87 9.18 39.56
C GLY A 417 -33.37 8.00 38.71
N SER A 418 -32.91 8.23 37.48
CA SER A 418 -32.38 7.19 36.57
C SER A 418 -31.23 6.36 37.17
N TRP A 419 -30.39 6.97 38.00
CA TRP A 419 -29.30 6.31 38.75
C TRP A 419 -29.72 5.12 39.63
N ALA A 420 -30.96 5.13 40.15
CA ALA A 420 -31.47 4.02 40.97
C ALA A 420 -31.61 2.72 40.15
N TRP A 421 -32.00 2.82 38.88
CA TRP A 421 -32.10 1.66 37.99
C TRP A 421 -30.74 1.08 37.60
N LEU A 422 -29.74 1.94 37.37
CA LEU A 422 -28.36 1.50 37.13
C LEU A 422 -27.80 0.72 38.32
N LEU A 423 -27.98 1.22 39.54
CA LEU A 423 -27.49 0.57 40.76
C LEU A 423 -28.20 -0.75 41.10
N VAL A 424 -29.40 -1.00 40.56
CA VAL A 424 -30.13 -2.27 40.77
C VAL A 424 -29.91 -3.27 39.64
N LEU A 425 -29.97 -2.83 38.38
CA LEU A 425 -29.90 -3.73 37.22
C LEU A 425 -28.48 -4.25 36.95
N VAL A 426 -27.45 -3.41 37.08
CA VAL A 426 -26.05 -3.80 36.81
C VAL A 426 -25.55 -4.95 37.72
N PRO A 427 -25.74 -4.93 39.06
CA PRO A 427 -25.31 -6.07 39.88
C PRO A 427 -26.16 -7.33 39.66
N LEU A 428 -27.45 -7.21 39.33
CA LEU A 428 -28.31 -8.36 39.04
C LEU A 428 -27.92 -9.07 37.73
N THR A 429 -27.67 -8.31 36.65
CA THR A 429 -27.23 -8.87 35.37
C THR A 429 -25.79 -9.38 35.45
N GLY A 430 -24.89 -8.63 36.07
CA GLY A 430 -23.50 -9.04 36.29
C GLY A 430 -23.38 -10.32 37.13
N GLY A 431 -24.18 -10.45 38.18
CA GLY A 431 -24.21 -11.66 39.02
C GLY A 431 -24.67 -12.91 38.27
N LEU A 432 -25.69 -12.78 37.40
CA LEU A 432 -26.14 -13.88 36.53
C LEU A 432 -25.07 -14.30 35.52
N VAL A 433 -24.45 -13.34 34.83
CA VAL A 433 -23.38 -13.61 33.86
C VAL A 433 -22.18 -14.30 34.53
N LEU A 434 -21.75 -13.82 35.70
CA LEU A 434 -20.65 -14.42 36.45
C LEU A 434 -20.97 -15.86 36.91
N CYS A 435 -22.20 -16.10 37.39
CA CYS A 435 -22.66 -17.43 37.80
C CYS A 435 -22.69 -18.41 36.61
N CYS A 436 -23.20 -17.98 35.46
CA CYS A 436 -23.14 -18.76 34.22
C CYS A 436 -21.70 -19.05 33.76
N TYR A 437 -20.80 -18.07 33.86
CA TYR A 437 -19.39 -18.23 33.49
C TYR A 437 -18.67 -19.25 34.37
N VAL A 438 -18.79 -19.15 35.70
CA VAL A 438 -18.18 -20.11 36.65
C VAL A 438 -18.74 -21.52 36.41
N ARG A 439 -20.05 -21.67 36.24
CA ARG A 439 -20.68 -22.98 35.98
C ARG A 439 -20.22 -23.60 34.67
N ARG A 440 -19.99 -22.80 33.64
CA ARG A 440 -19.47 -23.24 32.33
C ARG A 440 -17.98 -23.58 32.37
N ARG A 441 -17.19 -22.92 33.24
CA ARG A 441 -15.77 -23.22 33.45
C ARG A 441 -15.56 -24.58 34.12
N ASN A 442 -16.30 -24.88 35.19
CA ASN A 442 -16.12 -26.14 35.92
C ASN A 442 -16.42 -27.36 35.03
N HIS A 443 -17.51 -27.32 34.25
CA HIS A 443 -17.87 -28.40 33.32
C HIS A 443 -16.80 -28.70 32.25
N LYS A 444 -15.86 -27.77 31.98
CA LYS A 444 -14.76 -28.05 31.05
C LYS A 444 -13.64 -28.89 31.69
N VAL A 445 -13.42 -28.76 33.00
CA VAL A 445 -12.34 -29.48 33.73
C VAL A 445 -12.63 -30.97 33.79
N ASP A 446 -13.89 -31.35 34.06
CA ASP A 446 -14.31 -32.75 34.21
C ASP A 446 -14.19 -33.58 32.91
N MET A 447 -14.03 -32.94 31.75
CA MET A 447 -13.93 -33.60 30.43
C MET A 447 -12.51 -33.94 29.99
N GLU A 448 -11.47 -33.37 30.61
CA GLU A 448 -10.08 -33.51 30.13
C GLU A 448 -9.31 -34.68 30.79
N GLN A 449 -9.94 -35.46 31.68
CA GLN A 449 -9.27 -36.50 32.49
C GLN A 449 -9.44 -37.96 31.99
N GLU A 450 -10.26 -38.25 30.98
CA GLU A 450 -10.65 -39.63 30.62
C GLU A 450 -9.93 -40.23 29.37
N ASN A 451 -9.03 -39.49 28.70
CA ASN A 451 -8.45 -39.92 27.42
C ASN A 451 -6.96 -40.30 27.44
N GLY A 452 -6.69 -41.61 27.39
CA GLY A 452 -5.73 -42.18 26.43
C GLY A 452 -4.27 -42.33 26.87
N ASP A 453 -3.94 -43.50 27.43
CA ASP A 453 -2.56 -44.00 27.49
C ASP A 453 -2.03 -44.34 26.07
N VAL A 454 -0.80 -43.92 25.74
CA VAL A 454 -0.16 -44.15 24.44
C VAL A 454 1.32 -44.48 24.64
N SER A 455 1.70 -45.71 24.30
CA SER A 455 3.07 -46.20 24.42
C SER A 455 3.99 -45.68 23.30
N MET A 456 5.22 -45.31 23.67
CA MET A 456 6.25 -44.89 22.71
C MET A 456 7.12 -46.08 22.29
N GLY A 457 7.01 -46.48 21.01
CA GLY A 457 7.98 -47.37 20.37
C GLY A 457 9.25 -46.59 20.01
N LEU A 458 10.38 -46.92 20.64
CA LEU A 458 11.65 -46.26 20.38
C LEU A 458 12.42 -46.97 19.25
N GLN A 459 12.72 -46.26 18.17
CA GLN A 459 13.67 -46.69 17.15
C GLN A 459 14.70 -45.58 16.95
N LEU A 460 15.99 -45.90 17.12
CA LEU A 460 17.07 -44.95 16.86
C LEU A 460 17.36 -44.94 15.35
N ASP A 461 17.28 -43.77 14.74
CA ASP A 461 17.84 -43.56 13.41
C ASP A 461 19.29 -43.04 13.51
N THR A 462 20.10 -43.28 12.48
CA THR A 462 21.53 -43.01 12.48
C THR A 462 21.89 -41.95 11.45
N PHE A 463 22.63 -40.91 11.89
CA PHE A 463 23.08 -39.73 11.15
C PHE A 463 22.04 -38.61 10.89
N GLY A 464 22.37 -37.39 11.34
CA GLY A 464 21.82 -36.14 10.78
C GLY A 464 21.05 -35.24 11.76
N PHE A 465 21.48 -33.98 11.90
CA PHE A 465 20.77 -32.96 12.68
C PHE A 465 19.55 -32.42 11.92
N PHE A 466 18.34 -32.68 12.42
CA PHE A 466 17.14 -31.88 12.13
C PHE A 466 16.25 -31.78 13.38
N HIS A 467 15.61 -30.62 13.58
CA HIS A 467 14.63 -30.43 14.66
C HIS A 467 13.30 -31.08 14.30
N ALA A 468 12.91 -32.13 15.03
CA ALA A 468 11.58 -32.73 14.92
C ALA A 468 10.52 -31.81 15.53
N TYR A 469 9.71 -31.16 14.70
CA TYR A 469 8.48 -30.51 15.14
C TYR A 469 7.36 -31.54 15.28
N LYS A 470 6.65 -31.51 16.41
CA LYS A 470 5.47 -32.33 16.64
C LYS A 470 4.38 -31.90 15.67
N ALA A 471 3.99 -32.78 14.76
CA ALA A 471 2.83 -32.56 13.89
C ALA A 471 1.57 -32.43 14.76
N GLU A 472 1.01 -31.22 14.83
CA GLU A 472 -0.26 -30.98 15.48
C GLU A 472 -1.37 -31.59 14.62
N ASN A 473 -2.16 -32.51 15.20
CA ASN A 473 -3.33 -33.09 14.56
C ASN A 473 -4.45 -32.05 14.47
N ARG A 474 -4.29 -31.04 13.60
CA ARG A 474 -5.41 -30.24 13.14
C ARG A 474 -6.40 -31.18 12.47
N ALA A 475 -7.58 -31.31 13.07
CA ALA A 475 -8.75 -31.78 12.35
C ALA A 475 -8.88 -30.96 11.05
N ARG A 476 -9.31 -31.59 9.95
CA ARG A 476 -9.61 -30.87 8.72
C ARG A 476 -10.76 -29.89 8.99
N GLU A 477 -10.42 -28.63 9.22
CA GLU A 477 -11.37 -27.54 9.00
C GLU A 477 -11.79 -27.62 7.53
N GLU A 478 -13.07 -27.88 7.28
CA GLU A 478 -13.62 -27.93 5.94
C GLU A 478 -13.59 -26.52 5.35
N THR A 479 -12.55 -26.24 4.55
CA THR A 479 -12.30 -24.92 3.98
C THR A 479 -13.45 -24.51 3.08
N ARG A 480 -14.33 -23.65 3.60
CA ARG A 480 -15.51 -23.14 2.89
C ARG A 480 -15.09 -22.50 1.57
N PRO A 481 -15.87 -22.70 0.49
CA PRO A 481 -15.52 -22.16 -0.82
C PRO A 481 -15.53 -20.62 -0.77
N ARG A 482 -14.37 -20.03 -1.02
CA ARG A 482 -14.20 -18.59 -1.15
C ARG A 482 -14.39 -18.16 -2.60
N ILE A 483 -15.17 -17.11 -2.79
CA ILE A 483 -15.52 -16.55 -4.10
C ILE A 483 -15.11 -15.08 -4.10
N CYS A 484 -14.40 -14.66 -5.15
CA CYS A 484 -14.08 -13.25 -5.36
C CYS A 484 -15.18 -12.60 -6.23
N ILE A 485 -15.83 -11.58 -5.68
CA ILE A 485 -16.78 -10.71 -6.37
C ILE A 485 -16.06 -9.42 -6.73
N VAL A 486 -16.10 -9.02 -7.99
CA VAL A 486 -15.43 -7.80 -8.49
C VAL A 486 -16.49 -6.78 -8.90
N MET A 487 -16.45 -5.61 -8.27
CA MET A 487 -17.33 -4.49 -8.59
C MET A 487 -16.53 -3.44 -9.37
N SER A 488 -16.93 -3.20 -10.63
CA SER A 488 -16.25 -2.25 -11.52
C SER A 488 -16.35 -0.80 -11.05
N GLU A 489 -17.42 -0.46 -10.32
CA GLU A 489 -17.72 0.86 -9.76
C GLU A 489 -18.44 0.65 -8.42
N LEU A 490 -18.15 1.47 -7.41
CA LEU A 490 -18.96 1.55 -6.18
C LEU A 490 -19.84 2.82 -6.25
N PRO A 491 -21.15 2.74 -5.94
CA PRO A 491 -22.03 3.89 -6.10
C PRO A 491 -21.79 4.98 -5.05
N ASP A 492 -21.56 6.22 -5.49
CA ASP A 492 -21.22 7.37 -4.64
C ASP A 492 -22.31 7.71 -3.60
N THR A 493 -23.58 7.57 -4.00
CA THR A 493 -24.75 8.11 -3.26
C THR A 493 -25.81 7.06 -2.90
N ARG A 494 -25.55 5.77 -3.17
CA ARG A 494 -26.48 4.66 -2.88
C ARG A 494 -25.81 3.56 -2.07
N PRO A 495 -26.56 2.76 -1.29
CA PRO A 495 -26.02 1.54 -0.68
C PRO A 495 -25.57 0.55 -1.78
N LEU A 496 -24.69 -0.40 -1.41
CA LEU A 496 -24.08 -1.40 -2.31
C LEU A 496 -25.08 -2.32 -3.06
N GLY A 497 -26.38 -2.20 -2.79
CA GLY A 497 -27.39 -3.17 -3.24
C GLY A 497 -27.42 -4.43 -2.37
N LEU A 498 -26.96 -4.32 -1.12
CA LEU A 498 -26.93 -5.38 -0.10
C LEU A 498 -27.59 -4.85 1.19
N GLU A 499 -28.33 -5.70 1.89
CA GLU A 499 -28.65 -5.51 3.31
C GLU A 499 -27.80 -6.51 4.11
N LEU A 500 -27.08 -6.00 5.11
CA LEU A 500 -26.11 -6.76 5.90
C LEU A 500 -26.59 -6.91 7.34
N VAL A 501 -26.24 -8.04 7.96
CA VAL A 501 -26.23 -8.22 9.42
C VAL A 501 -24.84 -8.72 9.77
N GLU A 502 -24.09 -7.91 10.52
CA GLU A 502 -22.64 -8.05 10.66
C GLU A 502 -21.98 -8.18 9.27
N LEU A 503 -21.10 -9.18 9.08
CA LEU A 503 -20.44 -9.47 7.81
C LEU A 503 -21.32 -10.26 6.80
N ARG A 504 -22.55 -10.64 7.17
CA ARG A 504 -23.40 -11.53 6.35
C ARG A 504 -24.43 -10.76 5.53
N VAL A 505 -24.50 -11.09 4.24
CA VAL A 505 -25.53 -10.63 3.31
C VAL A 505 -26.87 -11.32 3.62
N VAL A 506 -27.83 -10.55 4.13
CA VAL A 506 -29.20 -11.04 4.44
C VAL A 506 -30.16 -10.77 3.28
N ARG A 507 -29.95 -9.69 2.50
CA ARG A 507 -30.74 -9.41 1.29
C ARG A 507 -29.85 -8.89 0.18
N VAL A 508 -30.21 -9.22 -1.06
CA VAL A 508 -29.53 -8.73 -2.27
C VAL A 508 -30.55 -8.02 -3.16
N HIS A 509 -30.37 -6.72 -3.35
CA HIS A 509 -31.14 -5.92 -4.31
C HIS A 509 -30.67 -6.18 -5.75
N PRO A 510 -31.43 -5.76 -6.79
CA PRO A 510 -31.07 -6.03 -8.18
C PRO A 510 -29.66 -5.58 -8.60
N TRP A 511 -29.12 -4.52 -7.99
CA TRP A 511 -27.74 -4.08 -8.23
C TRP A 511 -26.69 -5.07 -7.71
N GLY A 512 -26.77 -5.48 -6.44
CA GLY A 512 -25.87 -6.51 -5.90
C GLY A 512 -25.98 -7.82 -6.68
N LYS A 513 -27.20 -8.20 -7.08
CA LYS A 513 -27.46 -9.42 -7.86
C LYS A 513 -26.76 -9.39 -9.23
N LYS A 514 -26.65 -8.22 -9.88
CA LYS A 514 -25.91 -8.02 -11.13
C LYS A 514 -24.41 -8.34 -10.99
N HIS A 515 -23.83 -8.10 -9.81
CA HIS A 515 -22.42 -8.39 -9.51
C HIS A 515 -22.19 -9.80 -8.91
N GLY A 516 -23.20 -10.65 -8.84
CA GLY A 516 -23.06 -12.06 -8.42
C GLY A 516 -23.11 -12.30 -6.90
N TRP A 517 -23.50 -11.30 -6.12
CA TRP A 517 -23.82 -11.44 -4.69
C TRP A 517 -25.02 -12.36 -4.46
N GLN A 518 -24.99 -13.13 -3.38
CA GLN A 518 -26.06 -14.04 -2.96
C GLN A 518 -26.41 -13.86 -1.47
N VAL A 519 -27.66 -14.18 -1.11
CA VAL A 519 -28.08 -14.21 0.30
C VAL A 519 -27.34 -15.36 1.00
N GLY A 520 -26.81 -15.07 2.19
CA GLY A 520 -25.99 -16.00 2.97
C GLY A 520 -24.48 -15.85 2.79
N ASP A 521 -24.02 -15.09 1.78
CA ASP A 521 -22.60 -14.72 1.61
C ASP A 521 -22.07 -14.03 2.88
N ILE A 522 -20.87 -14.41 3.33
CA ILE A 522 -20.16 -13.76 4.44
C ILE A 522 -18.94 -13.05 3.85
N ILE A 523 -18.83 -11.74 4.01
CA ILE A 523 -17.66 -10.98 3.54
C ILE A 523 -16.50 -11.23 4.51
N VAL A 524 -15.37 -11.70 3.99
CA VAL A 524 -14.17 -12.04 4.79
C VAL A 524 -13.01 -11.10 4.50
N ASP A 525 -13.00 -10.47 3.32
CA ASP A 525 -11.92 -9.60 2.86
C ASP A 525 -12.44 -8.60 1.80
N ILE A 526 -11.92 -7.37 1.84
CA ILE A 526 -12.09 -6.34 0.82
C ILE A 526 -10.69 -5.87 0.38
N ALA A 527 -10.46 -5.85 -0.93
CA ALA A 527 -9.22 -5.42 -1.57
C ALA A 527 -7.94 -6.14 -1.06
N GLY A 528 -8.05 -7.38 -0.57
CA GLY A 528 -6.93 -8.14 0.00
C GLY A 528 -6.69 -7.87 1.49
N GLN A 529 -7.53 -7.05 2.14
CA GLN A 529 -7.54 -6.86 3.59
C GLN A 529 -8.70 -7.60 4.22
N LYS A 530 -8.41 -8.43 5.23
CA LYS A 530 -9.43 -9.14 6.00
C LYS A 530 -10.28 -8.16 6.81
N VAL A 531 -11.56 -8.49 6.93
CA VAL A 531 -12.53 -7.78 7.78
C VAL A 531 -13.13 -8.80 8.75
N THR A 532 -13.26 -8.40 10.01
CA THR A 532 -13.72 -9.23 11.13
C THR A 532 -14.87 -8.60 11.91
N THR A 533 -15.03 -7.27 11.85
CA THR A 533 -16.18 -6.54 12.38
C THR A 533 -16.95 -5.78 11.29
N PHE A 534 -18.16 -5.31 11.61
CA PHE A 534 -18.96 -4.49 10.70
C PHE A 534 -18.35 -3.10 10.49
N GLU A 535 -17.66 -2.58 11.50
CA GLU A 535 -16.97 -1.29 11.50
C GLU A 535 -15.78 -1.32 10.54
N GLU A 536 -14.92 -2.35 10.64
CA GLU A 536 -13.80 -2.59 9.71
C GLU A 536 -14.30 -2.73 8.26
N LEU A 537 -15.40 -3.48 8.07
CA LEU A 537 -16.06 -3.65 6.78
C LEU A 537 -16.51 -2.30 6.20
N TRP A 538 -17.20 -1.47 7.00
CA TRP A 538 -17.73 -0.19 6.56
C TRP A 538 -16.63 0.82 6.26
N GLU A 539 -15.60 0.91 7.10
CA GLU A 539 -14.45 1.79 6.90
C GLU A 539 -13.71 1.43 5.60
N ARG A 540 -13.46 0.13 5.35
CA ARG A 540 -12.82 -0.33 4.11
C ARG A 540 -13.69 -0.06 2.88
N ILE A 541 -15.01 -0.15 2.98
CA ILE A 541 -15.93 0.24 1.88
C ILE A 541 -15.78 1.74 1.54
N GLN A 542 -15.60 2.63 2.53
CA GLN A 542 -15.39 4.06 2.24
C GLN A 542 -14.00 4.32 1.64
N MET A 543 -12.94 3.68 2.15
CA MET A 543 -11.58 3.82 1.58
C MET A 543 -11.49 3.37 0.12
N GLU A 544 -12.09 2.23 -0.22
CA GLU A 544 -12.03 1.67 -1.58
C GLU A 544 -13.08 2.26 -2.53
N ARG A 545 -14.00 3.12 -2.04
CA ARG A 545 -15.07 3.73 -2.85
C ARG A 545 -14.55 4.46 -4.08
N ASN A 546 -13.42 5.16 -3.91
CA ASN A 546 -12.75 5.93 -4.94
C ASN A 546 -11.67 5.12 -5.68
N ARG A 547 -11.64 3.78 -5.52
CA ARG A 547 -10.61 2.88 -6.06
C ARG A 547 -11.20 1.69 -6.86
N PRO A 548 -12.04 1.94 -7.89
CA PRO A 548 -12.50 0.87 -8.77
C PRO A 548 -11.34 0.20 -9.53
N PRO A 549 -11.39 -1.13 -9.79
CA PRO A 549 -12.43 -2.07 -9.44
C PRO A 549 -12.21 -2.74 -8.07
N VAL A 550 -13.20 -2.64 -7.18
CA VAL A 550 -13.09 -3.17 -5.82
C VAL A 550 -13.38 -4.67 -5.80
N ARG A 551 -12.48 -5.44 -5.14
CA ARG A 551 -12.60 -6.88 -4.95
C ARG A 551 -13.13 -7.20 -3.55
N PHE A 552 -14.16 -8.03 -3.46
CA PHE A 552 -14.71 -8.58 -2.22
C PHE A 552 -14.49 -10.09 -2.22
N THR A 553 -13.90 -10.65 -1.17
CA THR A 553 -13.79 -12.09 -1.01
C THR A 553 -14.85 -12.56 -0.01
N VAL A 554 -15.79 -13.39 -0.49
CA VAL A 554 -16.88 -13.94 0.32
C VAL A 554 -16.71 -15.43 0.56
N GLU A 555 -17.07 -15.90 1.76
CA GLU A 555 -17.37 -17.31 2.00
C GLU A 555 -18.84 -17.56 1.70
N ARG A 556 -19.11 -18.41 0.70
CA ARG A 556 -20.46 -18.78 0.29
C ARG A 556 -20.84 -20.13 0.88
N TRP A 557 -21.98 -20.19 1.57
CA TRP A 557 -22.61 -21.48 1.85
C TRP A 557 -23.26 -22.02 0.57
N ASN A 558 -23.07 -23.32 0.29
CA ASN A 558 -23.66 -23.96 -0.87
C ASN A 558 -25.16 -24.15 -0.64
N ILE A 559 -25.99 -23.20 -1.11
CA ILE A 559 -27.45 -23.20 -0.96
C ILE A 559 -28.10 -24.49 -1.53
N ALA A 560 -27.39 -25.20 -2.42
CA ALA A 560 -27.79 -26.51 -2.92
C ALA A 560 -27.97 -27.57 -1.81
N THR A 561 -27.16 -27.57 -0.74
CA THR A 561 -27.42 -28.45 0.41
C THR A 561 -28.46 -27.86 1.34
N THR A 562 -28.46 -26.54 1.55
CA THR A 562 -29.42 -25.93 2.49
C THR A 562 -30.87 -26.07 2.03
N ALA A 563 -31.16 -26.05 0.71
CA ALA A 563 -32.53 -26.28 0.23
C ALA A 563 -33.03 -27.72 0.44
N GLU A 564 -32.14 -28.71 0.62
CA GLU A 564 -32.50 -30.07 1.02
C GLU A 564 -32.46 -30.25 2.55
N GLU A 565 -31.53 -29.60 3.25
CA GLU A 565 -31.46 -29.60 4.72
C GLU A 565 -32.62 -28.82 5.36
N GLU A 566 -33.07 -27.72 4.75
CA GLU A 566 -34.21 -26.91 5.19
C GLU A 566 -35.52 -27.68 4.97
N ARG A 567 -35.69 -28.34 3.81
CA ARG A 567 -36.78 -29.33 3.61
C ARG A 567 -36.68 -30.51 4.59
N ALA A 568 -35.48 -30.98 4.91
CA ALA A 568 -35.29 -32.04 5.90
C ALA A 568 -35.50 -31.55 7.34
N ALA A 569 -35.33 -30.25 7.61
CA ALA A 569 -35.65 -29.60 8.87
C ALA A 569 -37.16 -29.41 9.01
N ASP A 570 -37.85 -28.89 7.98
CA ASP A 570 -39.31 -28.81 7.90
C ASP A 570 -39.95 -30.19 8.09
N LEU A 571 -39.44 -31.24 7.42
CA LEU A 571 -39.91 -32.61 7.58
C LEU A 571 -39.58 -33.20 8.95
N ARG A 572 -38.51 -32.74 9.63
CA ARG A 572 -38.22 -33.11 11.03
C ARG A 572 -39.16 -32.41 11.99
N ASP A 573 -39.41 -31.11 11.81
CA ASP A 573 -40.28 -30.33 12.69
C ASP A 573 -41.76 -30.67 12.48
N GLU A 574 -42.22 -31.04 11.28
CA GLU A 574 -43.54 -31.65 11.08
C GLU A 574 -43.65 -32.98 11.83
N ASN A 575 -42.61 -33.83 11.78
CA ASN A 575 -42.57 -35.08 12.54
C ASN A 575 -42.52 -34.85 14.06
N VAL A 576 -41.78 -33.85 14.54
CA VAL A 576 -41.70 -33.47 15.97
C VAL A 576 -43.03 -32.86 16.43
N ALA A 577 -43.68 -32.02 15.61
CA ALA A 577 -45.02 -31.51 15.87
C ALA A 577 -46.06 -32.64 15.90
N LEU A 578 -45.97 -33.61 14.98
CA LEU A 578 -46.83 -34.80 14.95
C LEU A 578 -46.59 -35.69 16.18
N GLN A 579 -45.35 -35.87 16.63
CA GLN A 579 -45.03 -36.59 17.88
C GLN A 579 -45.56 -35.85 19.11
N ARG A 580 -45.36 -34.52 19.22
CA ARG A 580 -45.93 -33.70 20.28
C ARG A 580 -47.46 -33.81 20.31
N LYS A 581 -48.12 -33.71 19.15
CA LYS A 581 -49.58 -33.83 19.01
C LYS A 581 -50.11 -35.23 19.36
N LYS A 582 -49.39 -36.30 19.00
CA LYS A 582 -49.70 -37.68 19.41
C LYS A 582 -49.58 -37.83 20.93
N ARG A 583 -48.46 -37.40 21.51
CA ARG A 583 -48.21 -37.44 22.95
C ARG A 583 -49.25 -36.65 23.74
N GLN A 584 -49.57 -35.43 23.31
CA GLN A 584 -50.59 -34.59 23.94
C GLN A 584 -51.99 -35.22 23.87
N LEU A 585 -52.34 -35.89 22.76
CA LEU A 585 -53.60 -36.61 22.62
C LEU A 585 -53.65 -37.91 23.47
N GLU A 586 -52.50 -38.50 23.77
CA GLU A 586 -52.37 -39.64 24.69
C GLU A 586 -52.43 -39.19 26.16
N GLU A 587 -51.77 -38.09 26.51
CA GLU A 587 -51.87 -37.42 27.83
C GLU A 587 -53.31 -36.94 28.08
N ASP A 588 -54.01 -36.36 27.10
CA ASP A 588 -55.44 -36.04 27.15
C ASP A 588 -56.32 -37.29 27.37
N ARG A 589 -55.98 -38.40 26.72
CA ARG A 589 -56.70 -39.67 26.87
C ARG A 589 -56.51 -40.26 28.26
N GLU A 590 -55.33 -40.09 28.85
CA GLU A 590 -55.04 -40.48 30.23
C GLU A 590 -55.70 -39.52 31.25
N GLN A 591 -55.73 -38.21 30.99
CA GLN A 591 -56.51 -37.28 31.80
C GLN A 591 -58.02 -37.58 31.74
N ARG A 592 -58.55 -37.98 30.58
CA ARG A 592 -59.95 -38.42 30.42
C ARG A 592 -60.26 -39.77 31.07
N SER A 593 -59.27 -40.64 31.28
CA SER A 593 -59.47 -41.85 32.09
C SER A 593 -59.41 -41.52 33.59
N LYS A 594 -58.42 -40.73 34.02
CA LYS A 594 -58.27 -40.25 35.41
C LYS A 594 -59.49 -39.43 35.87
N SER A 595 -60.02 -38.52 35.05
CA SER A 595 -61.22 -37.75 35.39
C SER A 595 -62.49 -38.59 35.43
N ARG A 596 -62.64 -39.60 34.53
CA ARG A 596 -63.73 -40.60 34.65
C ARG A 596 -63.68 -41.42 35.93
N VAL A 597 -62.50 -41.66 36.50
CA VAL A 597 -62.36 -42.26 37.83
C VAL A 597 -62.74 -41.24 38.91
N ALA A 598 -62.15 -40.04 38.90
CA ALA A 598 -62.39 -39.01 39.93
C ALA A 598 -63.86 -38.55 40.01
N SER A 599 -64.53 -38.31 38.88
CA SER A 599 -65.95 -37.96 38.85
C SER A 599 -66.86 -39.09 39.36
N LYS A 600 -66.40 -40.35 39.33
CA LYS A 600 -67.11 -41.48 39.94
C LYS A 600 -66.90 -41.55 41.47
N THR A 601 -65.90 -40.86 42.00
CA THR A 601 -65.64 -40.75 43.45
C THR A 601 -66.36 -39.55 44.09
N MET A 602 -66.61 -38.47 43.34
CA MET A 602 -67.13 -37.20 43.89
C MET A 602 -68.66 -37.02 43.87
N MET A 603 -69.46 -37.94 43.32
CA MET A 603 -70.93 -37.89 43.43
C MET A 603 -71.46 -38.48 44.75
N ALA A 604 -70.89 -38.05 45.89
CA ALA A 604 -71.15 -38.65 47.20
C ALA A 604 -71.26 -37.65 48.38
N SER A 605 -71.56 -36.37 48.12
CA SER A 605 -72.11 -35.40 49.11
C SER A 605 -72.50 -34.07 48.41
N THR A 606 -73.31 -33.15 48.96
CA THR A 606 -74.51 -33.24 49.82
C THR A 606 -75.26 -31.90 49.72
N GLU A 607 -76.43 -31.90 49.07
CA GLU A 607 -77.62 -31.02 49.25
C GLU A 607 -77.54 -29.46 49.17
N PRO A 608 -78.68 -28.75 48.94
CA PRO A 608 -78.66 -27.40 48.34
C PRO A 608 -79.52 -26.29 48.99
N SER A 609 -79.22 -25.02 48.66
CA SER A 609 -80.16 -23.87 48.58
C SER A 609 -79.47 -22.69 47.86
N GLY A 610 -80.13 -21.73 47.21
CA GLY A 610 -81.55 -21.49 46.92
C GLY A 610 -81.74 -20.72 45.57
N PRO A 611 -82.98 -20.38 45.13
CA PRO A 611 -83.29 -20.36 43.69
C PRO A 611 -83.87 -19.04 43.09
N ARG A 612 -84.14 -19.09 41.76
CA ARG A 612 -84.99 -18.24 40.87
C ARG A 612 -84.21 -17.32 39.89
N THR A 613 -84.59 -17.14 38.61
CA THR A 613 -85.60 -17.78 37.71
C THR A 613 -85.27 -17.49 36.22
N LEU A 614 -85.65 -18.41 35.31
CA LEU A 614 -86.18 -18.25 33.92
C LEU A 614 -85.76 -16.99 33.10
N GLY A 615 -85.22 -17.02 31.87
CA GLY A 615 -85.46 -17.92 30.70
C GLY A 615 -86.49 -17.30 29.72
N PRO A 616 -86.58 -17.67 28.41
CA PRO A 616 -85.83 -18.65 27.61
C PRO A 616 -85.40 -18.20 26.17
N ASN A 617 -84.75 -19.09 25.38
CA ASN A 617 -84.64 -19.11 23.89
C ASN A 617 -83.87 -17.95 23.17
N ALA A 618 -83.41 -18.06 21.91
CA ALA A 618 -82.86 -19.18 21.11
C ALA A 618 -82.06 -18.66 19.87
N LEU A 619 -81.19 -19.52 19.32
CA LEU A 619 -80.31 -19.41 18.11
C LEU A 619 -81.05 -19.14 16.76
N PRO A 620 -80.38 -18.95 15.56
CA PRO A 620 -78.94 -18.79 15.22
C PRO A 620 -78.58 -17.66 14.18
N GLY A 621 -77.27 -17.52 13.84
CA GLY A 621 -76.72 -16.80 12.65
C GLY A 621 -75.56 -15.85 13.01
N MET A 622 -74.30 -15.98 12.55
CA MET A 622 -73.69 -15.88 11.20
C MET A 622 -73.84 -14.49 10.52
N ALA A 623 -72.82 -13.84 9.93
CA ALA A 623 -71.34 -13.98 10.02
C ALA A 623 -70.64 -12.77 9.32
N HIS A 624 -69.44 -12.37 9.78
CA HIS A 624 -68.55 -11.30 9.21
C HIS A 624 -69.12 -9.85 9.18
N GLY A 625 -68.33 -8.76 9.26
CA GLY A 625 -66.92 -8.59 9.67
C GLY A 625 -66.15 -7.51 8.90
N TRP A 626 -65.37 -6.65 9.60
CA TRP A 626 -64.47 -5.58 9.09
C TRP A 626 -65.21 -4.38 8.42
N ASP A 627 -64.86 -3.10 8.57
CA ASP A 627 -63.69 -2.38 9.11
C ASP A 627 -64.09 -1.09 9.88
N ASP A 628 -63.28 -0.65 10.87
CA ASP A 628 -63.37 0.60 11.66
C ASP A 628 -61.93 1.19 11.80
N GLU A 629 -61.61 2.48 12.01
CA GLU A 629 -62.31 3.79 12.00
C GLU A 629 -61.25 4.96 11.96
N TYR A 630 -61.69 6.19 11.64
CA TYR A 630 -61.14 7.59 11.82
C TYR A 630 -59.61 7.92 11.91
N GLU A 631 -59.02 9.02 11.40
CA GLU A 631 -59.41 10.42 11.02
C GLU A 631 -59.03 11.52 12.08
N GLU A 632 -59.19 12.81 11.73
CA GLU A 632 -58.84 14.07 12.47
C GLU A 632 -57.32 14.43 12.49
N ASP A 633 -56.80 15.58 12.02
CA ASP A 633 -57.04 17.05 12.24
C ASP A 633 -56.18 17.61 13.42
N ASP A 634 -55.89 18.91 13.65
CA ASP A 634 -56.39 20.24 13.19
C ASP A 634 -55.21 21.27 12.98
N ASP A 635 -55.40 22.60 13.09
CA ASP A 635 -54.69 23.66 12.29
C ASP A 635 -54.20 24.94 13.06
N PHE A 636 -53.55 25.88 12.34
CA PHE A 636 -53.27 27.31 12.64
C PHE A 636 -52.28 27.65 13.81
N SER A 637 -51.77 28.89 14.07
CA SER A 637 -51.67 30.20 13.36
C SER A 637 -50.59 31.15 13.94
N TYR A 638 -50.06 32.06 13.08
CA TYR A 638 -49.63 33.49 13.20
C TYR A 638 -49.16 34.23 14.51
N TYR A 639 -48.63 35.46 14.30
CA TYR A 639 -48.19 36.55 15.24
C TYR A 639 -46.77 36.44 15.86
N SER A 640 -46.00 37.53 16.15
CA SER A 640 -45.89 38.90 15.57
C SER A 640 -44.76 39.74 16.25
N ASP A 641 -44.30 40.81 15.57
CA ASP A 641 -43.70 42.09 16.07
C ASP A 641 -42.44 41.98 17.00
N ASP A 642 -41.63 43.00 17.38
CA ASP A 642 -41.39 44.45 17.09
C ASP A 642 -39.88 44.72 17.45
N ASP A 643 -39.15 45.84 17.32
CA ASP A 643 -39.35 47.24 16.87
C ASP A 643 -38.11 47.64 16.00
N SER A 644 -37.25 48.59 16.42
CA SER A 644 -36.33 49.29 15.51
C SER A 644 -35.23 50.11 16.19
N ARG A 645 -34.20 50.52 15.41
CA ARG A 645 -33.49 51.83 15.38
C ARG A 645 -31.94 51.78 15.29
N LEU A 646 -31.42 52.65 14.40
CA LEU A 646 -30.29 53.61 14.52
C LEU A 646 -28.97 53.14 15.21
N GLN A 647 -27.77 53.53 14.75
CA GLN A 647 -27.42 54.89 14.27
C GLN A 647 -26.17 54.90 13.37
N THR A 648 -26.03 55.93 12.52
CA THR A 648 -24.88 56.18 11.62
C THR A 648 -23.74 56.96 12.27
N PHE A 649 -22.49 56.71 11.85
CA PHE A 649 -21.40 57.72 11.87
C PHE A 649 -20.44 57.56 10.68
N GLN A 650 -19.68 58.61 10.34
CA GLN A 650 -18.86 58.71 9.12
C GLN A 650 -17.38 59.02 9.41
N SER A 651 -16.50 58.53 8.52
CA SER A 651 -15.26 59.16 8.00
C SER A 651 -14.16 59.67 8.96
N THR A 652 -12.89 59.32 8.68
CA THR A 652 -11.92 60.26 8.06
C THR A 652 -10.52 59.66 7.79
N SER A 653 -9.84 60.26 6.78
CA SER A 653 -8.37 60.39 6.58
C SER A 653 -7.62 59.32 5.76
N SER A 654 -6.51 59.63 5.05
CA SER A 654 -6.07 60.87 4.34
C SER A 654 -4.87 60.56 3.40
N PHE A 655 -4.77 61.26 2.26
CA PHE A 655 -3.67 61.17 1.26
C PHE A 655 -2.34 61.82 1.74
N PRO A 656 -1.14 61.42 1.23
CA PRO A 656 -0.63 61.76 -0.13
C PRO A 656 0.02 60.57 -0.89
N THR A 657 -0.22 60.31 -2.18
CA THR A 657 0.08 61.07 -3.43
C THR A 657 1.57 61.31 -3.75
N GLY A 658 2.06 60.60 -4.77
CA GLY A 658 3.32 60.86 -5.49
C GLY A 658 3.12 60.60 -6.99
N ASN A 659 3.57 61.52 -7.85
CA ASN A 659 3.23 61.51 -9.29
C ASN A 659 4.32 60.84 -10.13
N PHE A 660 3.94 60.17 -11.23
CA PHE A 660 4.58 60.36 -12.54
C PHE A 660 3.58 60.20 -13.69
N LYS A 661 3.93 60.71 -14.88
CA LYS A 661 2.97 61.04 -15.97
C LYS A 661 2.83 59.91 -17.00
N SER A 662 1.63 59.80 -17.58
CA SER A 662 1.36 58.97 -18.75
C SER A 662 1.72 59.67 -20.08
N ARG A 663 1.80 58.89 -21.16
CA ARG A 663 1.23 59.27 -22.46
C ARG A 663 0.86 58.05 -23.32
N PHE A 664 -0.29 58.15 -23.97
CA PHE A 664 -0.81 57.27 -25.03
C PHE A 664 -0.01 57.47 -26.35
N THR A 665 -0.25 56.80 -27.50
CA THR A 665 -1.40 56.01 -28.01
C THR A 665 -0.99 55.15 -29.22
N THR A 666 -1.73 54.07 -29.53
CA THR A 666 -1.93 53.45 -30.89
C THR A 666 -0.71 52.93 -31.67
N ALA A 667 -0.80 51.92 -32.56
CA ALA A 667 -1.96 51.42 -33.32
C ALA A 667 -1.93 49.89 -33.57
N PHE A 668 -3.07 49.32 -33.94
CA PHE A 668 -3.20 48.00 -34.54
C PHE A 668 -3.06 48.09 -36.07
N GLN A 669 -2.45 47.08 -36.71
CA GLN A 669 -2.96 46.56 -37.98
C GLN A 669 -2.55 45.11 -38.24
N VAL A 670 -3.39 44.38 -38.98
CA VAL A 670 -3.21 42.99 -39.38
C VAL A 670 -2.68 42.95 -40.81
N LEU A 671 -1.72 42.08 -41.09
CA LEU A 671 -1.44 41.63 -42.45
C LEU A 671 -1.29 40.11 -42.53
N VAL A 672 -1.57 39.58 -43.71
CA VAL A 672 -1.75 38.16 -44.00
C VAL A 672 -0.75 37.74 -45.09
N LYS A 673 -0.03 36.64 -44.83
CA LYS A 673 0.48 35.61 -45.77
C LYS A 673 0.97 36.07 -47.16
N GLU A 674 2.23 35.75 -47.51
CA GLU A 674 2.58 34.87 -48.66
C GLU A 674 4.09 34.56 -48.77
N ASP A 675 4.43 33.52 -49.52
CA ASP A 675 5.75 32.89 -49.59
C ASP A 675 6.70 33.55 -50.61
N PRO A 676 8.03 33.56 -50.37
CA PRO A 676 9.03 33.78 -51.42
C PRO A 676 9.62 32.46 -51.93
N LYS A 677 9.62 32.26 -53.25
CA LYS A 677 10.26 31.13 -53.91
C LYS A 677 11.78 31.27 -54.03
N GLU A 678 12.46 30.13 -53.84
CA GLU A 678 13.45 29.55 -54.77
C GLU A 678 14.54 30.47 -55.39
N LYS A 679 15.81 30.19 -55.03
CA LYS A 679 16.96 30.38 -55.93
C LYS A 679 18.02 29.30 -55.70
N THR A 680 18.43 28.64 -56.78
CA THR A 680 19.52 27.65 -56.83
C THR A 680 20.88 28.32 -56.66
N PRO A 681 21.93 27.57 -56.26
CA PRO A 681 23.00 27.34 -57.24
C PRO A 681 23.62 25.92 -57.24
N GLU A 682 24.04 25.52 -58.44
CA GLU A 682 25.27 24.79 -58.82
C GLU A 682 25.72 23.46 -58.15
N LYS A 683 26.05 22.49 -59.02
CA LYS A 683 26.81 21.26 -58.73
C LYS A 683 28.31 21.56 -58.50
N PRO A 684 29.05 20.61 -57.90
CA PRO A 684 29.97 19.82 -58.75
C PRO A 684 29.72 18.30 -58.67
N ASP A 685 30.36 17.55 -59.58
CA ASP A 685 30.20 16.10 -59.76
C ASP A 685 31.38 15.28 -59.21
N SER A 686 31.09 14.14 -58.54
CA SER A 686 32.03 13.01 -58.45
C SER A 686 31.32 11.69 -58.10
N GLU A 687 31.31 10.77 -59.08
CA GLU A 687 31.32 9.30 -58.99
C GLU A 687 30.62 8.54 -57.84
N LYS A 688 29.64 7.70 -58.21
CA LYS A 688 29.20 6.52 -57.45
C LYS A 688 29.35 5.26 -58.32
N PRO A 689 29.90 4.14 -57.81
CA PRO A 689 29.74 2.83 -58.45
C PRO A 689 28.37 2.21 -58.14
N GLU A 690 27.82 1.46 -59.09
CA GLU A 690 26.59 0.67 -58.89
C GLU A 690 26.89 -0.69 -58.22
N PRO A 691 26.02 -1.18 -57.32
CA PRO A 691 26.07 -2.57 -56.88
C PRO A 691 25.38 -3.47 -57.91
N VAL A 692 26.18 -4.23 -58.68
CA VAL A 692 25.68 -5.27 -59.58
C VAL A 692 25.04 -6.40 -58.78
N PHE A 693 23.81 -6.80 -59.14
CA PHE A 693 23.15 -7.99 -58.58
C PHE A 693 23.71 -9.28 -59.18
N PRO A 694 24.19 -10.24 -58.36
CA PRO A 694 24.20 -11.65 -58.73
C PRO A 694 22.79 -12.24 -58.57
N GLN A 695 22.37 -13.05 -59.54
CA GLN A 695 21.30 -14.03 -59.32
C GLN A 695 21.89 -15.30 -58.65
N ASP A 696 21.04 -16.31 -58.45
CA ASP A 696 21.37 -17.65 -57.97
C ASP A 696 21.82 -17.81 -56.51
N LEU A 697 20.85 -18.10 -55.63
CA LEU A 697 21.04 -19.07 -54.54
C LEU A 697 19.70 -19.75 -54.14
N GLU A 698 19.80 -21.01 -53.73
CA GLU A 698 18.72 -22.00 -53.78
C GLU A 698 17.53 -21.75 -52.84
N ARG A 699 16.30 -22.07 -53.31
CA ARG A 699 15.15 -22.28 -52.41
C ARG A 699 15.31 -23.56 -51.59
N ARG A 700 15.76 -23.46 -50.34
CA ARG A 700 15.63 -24.56 -49.36
C ARG A 700 14.30 -24.47 -48.61
N THR A 701 13.36 -25.33 -48.98
CA THR A 701 12.06 -25.46 -48.31
C THR A 701 12.21 -26.19 -46.98
N PHE A 702 12.04 -25.47 -45.86
CA PHE A 702 11.89 -26.10 -44.55
C PHE A 702 10.56 -26.86 -44.45
N HIS A 703 10.63 -28.18 -44.28
CA HIS A 703 9.49 -28.96 -43.81
C HIS A 703 9.19 -28.60 -42.36
N LYS A 704 7.91 -28.33 -42.05
CA LYS A 704 7.43 -28.23 -40.66
C LYS A 704 6.93 -29.59 -40.20
N ASP A 705 7.54 -30.14 -39.16
CA ASP A 705 7.01 -31.31 -38.47
C ASP A 705 5.65 -31.00 -37.82
N LYS A 706 4.69 -31.92 -38.00
CA LYS A 706 3.35 -31.81 -37.42
C LYS A 706 3.31 -32.51 -36.07
N VAL A 707 3.47 -31.76 -34.98
CA VAL A 707 3.05 -32.22 -33.66
C VAL A 707 1.53 -32.31 -33.64
N VAL A 708 1.00 -33.53 -33.51
CA VAL A 708 -0.44 -33.78 -33.37
C VAL A 708 -0.75 -34.04 -31.90
N PHE A 709 -1.59 -33.18 -31.31
CA PHE A 709 -2.09 -33.36 -29.94
C PHE A 709 -3.37 -34.20 -29.97
N THR A 710 -3.37 -35.33 -29.27
CA THR A 710 -4.57 -36.14 -29.04
C THR A 710 -4.85 -36.25 -27.54
N ARG A 711 -6.12 -36.09 -27.16
CA ARG A 711 -6.60 -36.51 -25.84
C ARG A 711 -7.00 -37.99 -25.87
N ASP A 712 -6.73 -38.70 -24.78
CA ASP A 712 -7.28 -40.03 -24.56
C ASP A 712 -8.73 -39.96 -24.05
N VAL A 713 -9.36 -41.13 -23.87
CA VAL A 713 -10.75 -41.29 -23.38
C VAL A 713 -10.91 -40.78 -21.93
N TRP A 714 -9.82 -40.48 -21.23
CA TRP A 714 -9.77 -39.95 -19.87
C TRP A 714 -9.35 -38.46 -19.84
N GLY A 715 -9.35 -37.79 -21.00
CA GLY A 715 -9.09 -36.35 -21.15
C GLY A 715 -7.61 -35.93 -21.06
N ARG A 716 -6.67 -36.88 -20.91
CA ARG A 716 -5.24 -36.60 -20.76
C ARG A 716 -4.62 -36.26 -22.10
N SER A 717 -3.88 -35.16 -22.15
CA SER A 717 -3.14 -34.74 -23.36
C SER A 717 -1.87 -35.58 -23.50
N VAL A 718 -1.78 -36.39 -24.56
CA VAL A 718 -0.59 -37.21 -24.86
C VAL A 718 0.12 -36.65 -26.09
N VAL A 719 1.38 -36.27 -25.94
CA VAL A 719 2.24 -35.81 -27.04
C VAL A 719 2.93 -37.03 -27.66
N LYS A 720 2.63 -37.33 -28.93
CA LYS A 720 3.22 -38.47 -29.64
C LYS A 720 4.12 -37.98 -30.78
N VAL A 721 5.41 -37.83 -30.48
CA VAL A 721 6.44 -37.55 -31.50
C VAL A 721 6.62 -38.79 -32.38
N MET A 722 6.51 -38.64 -33.70
CA MET A 722 6.84 -39.69 -34.66
C MET A 722 8.31 -39.56 -35.08
N ASN A 723 9.16 -40.49 -34.66
CA ASN A 723 10.53 -40.55 -35.18
C ASN A 723 10.51 -40.95 -36.67
N PRO A 724 11.24 -40.24 -37.55
CA PRO A 724 11.42 -40.69 -38.93
C PRO A 724 12.26 -41.97 -38.96
N THR A 725 11.75 -43.01 -39.61
CA THR A 725 12.47 -44.27 -39.79
C THR A 725 13.54 -44.16 -40.87
N LYS A 726 14.65 -44.88 -40.67
CA LYS A 726 15.77 -44.94 -41.63
C LYS A 726 15.31 -45.41 -43.01
N ARG A 727 15.83 -44.79 -44.07
CA ARG A 727 16.05 -45.45 -45.37
C ARG A 727 17.53 -45.82 -45.49
N SER A 728 17.79 -47.00 -46.04
CA SER A 728 19.09 -47.36 -46.62
C SER A 728 19.22 -46.72 -48.01
N PRO A 729 20.45 -46.62 -48.55
CA PRO A 729 20.64 -46.26 -49.96
C PRO A 729 20.28 -47.44 -50.88
N ASP A 730 19.52 -47.14 -51.93
CA ASP A 730 19.61 -47.62 -53.32
C ASP A 730 18.65 -46.77 -54.17
#